data_AF-A0A069D2C1-F1
#
_entry.id   AF-A0A069D2C1-F1
#
_cell.length_a   1.000
_cell.length_b   1.000
_cell.length_c   1.000
_cell.angle_alpha   90.00
_cell.angle_beta   90.00
_cell.angle_gamma   90.00
#
_symmetry.space_group_name_H-M   'P 1'
#
loop_
_entity.id
_entity.type
_entity.pdbx_description
1 polymer ?
#
loop_
_entity_poly.entity_id
_entity_poly.type
_entity_poly.pdbx_seq_one_letter_code
_entity_poly.pdbx_strand_id
1 'polypeptide(L)'
;MNEKLSLKEIADWQLKSEATEVKLPSVQRGFVWKSQQVEDLWDSILREYPIGSFLMQQTGETFYLMDGQQRATSIFLGHFNPYTNTDETKAWSIKGELPIVWIDIDPNEKPDASKYSVRVTTRSHPWGYKAKNNWEKLSVTDRRNALEIFRKHPDNKNCGYTSFNNTTVFPYDSRLPLPLSFFIDAQDTYQVLEKIDMYLPDYFCTKFGGFSNKKAFLEILNTQHKENIKEILHATKKGLSKYVNYDIVADAVLQEEVDHENPTLFVRINSSGTTLTGDDLIYSIYKATFAESKDLVENAGMGFIAPTQTISLASRLVWSELNGYKYPRKMNVRDFQKIIKEENFRNTLKSLISKDNNSGIHSLFKTAITILSCRGNSLFKGEIPPILIKQFIKTSQDLFLFLLCWLQKHGCTISESEQLQIVAKLLSFSWFSFANTPKLWEEITEISFWEKPLNQYLWWNGKDGIHFLLPPDMIRHYYEQDIVERLFLEHETEKHQHRWGLWEEGVGMKIKEYYSKIKSESIEIEKANEYFWKFIGQIKENKSLILFAQRDYINSEFGDYNQMETLEDTNAPWDWDHIYPNSWVYNMKYCAPVIRDWVNSNGNFRAISLEQNRSESNNLSPKARLTENSNRNISFIENNDWKFWQNIDGRILNDKAENYFRAITTRMINIYEKFWHDLEINKFIKH
;
A
#
# COMPACT_ATOMS: atom_id res chain seq x y z
N MET A 1 6.35 4.28 -39.61
CA MET A 1 5.52 5.24 -38.84
C MET A 1 5.07 6.47 -39.65
N ASN A 2 3.86 6.99 -39.40
CA ASN A 2 3.30 8.23 -39.98
C ASN A 2 3.87 9.50 -39.31
N GLU A 3 3.84 10.67 -39.97
CA GLU A 3 4.34 11.95 -39.39
C GLU A 3 3.65 12.38 -38.07
N LYS A 4 2.44 11.89 -37.82
CA LYS A 4 1.69 12.11 -36.58
C LYS A 4 0.86 10.88 -36.23
N LEU A 5 0.54 10.74 -34.95
CA LEU A 5 0.01 9.51 -34.36
C LEU A 5 -1.44 9.68 -33.94
N SER A 6 -2.35 8.90 -34.52
CA SER A 6 -3.72 8.80 -34.01
C SER A 6 -3.75 8.11 -32.64
N LEU A 7 -4.78 8.41 -31.84
CA LEU A 7 -4.97 7.74 -30.54
C LEU A 7 -5.11 6.22 -30.67
N LYS A 8 -5.63 5.73 -31.81
CA LYS A 8 -5.72 4.29 -32.09
C LYS A 8 -4.36 3.66 -32.35
N GLU A 9 -3.47 4.31 -33.10
CA GLU A 9 -2.09 3.84 -33.26
C GLU A 9 -1.38 3.75 -31.90
N ILE A 10 -1.54 4.77 -31.05
CA ILE A 10 -0.94 4.83 -29.70
C ILE A 10 -1.46 3.70 -28.79
N ALA A 11 -2.76 3.40 -28.84
CA ALA A 11 -3.33 2.27 -28.09
C ALA A 11 -2.90 0.90 -28.64
N ASP A 12 -2.76 0.77 -29.96
CA ASP A 12 -2.36 -0.47 -30.62
C ASP A 12 -0.90 -0.86 -30.31
N TRP A 13 -0.05 0.06 -29.82
CA TRP A 13 1.27 -0.27 -29.25
C TRP A 13 1.21 -1.28 -28.08
N GLN A 14 0.06 -1.34 -27.38
CA GLN A 14 -0.18 -2.25 -26.26
C GLN A 14 -1.26 -3.29 -26.57
N LEU A 15 -2.30 -2.95 -27.34
CA LEU A 15 -3.33 -3.93 -27.77
C LEU A 15 -2.80 -4.95 -28.79
N LYS A 16 -1.74 -4.60 -29.55
CA LYS A 16 -1.15 -5.43 -30.62
C LYS A 16 0.38 -5.41 -30.52
N SER A 17 0.89 -5.69 -29.33
CA SER A 17 2.32 -5.59 -28.98
C SER A 17 3.27 -6.39 -29.87
N GLU A 18 2.80 -7.45 -30.53
CA GLU A 18 3.58 -8.25 -31.48
C GLU A 18 3.72 -7.62 -32.89
N ALA A 19 2.80 -6.72 -33.26
CA ALA A 19 2.69 -6.14 -34.60
C ALA A 19 3.13 -4.66 -34.68
N THR A 20 3.60 -4.08 -33.57
CA THR A 20 3.95 -2.66 -33.49
C THR A 20 5.44 -2.39 -33.68
N GLU A 21 5.76 -1.33 -34.42
CA GLU A 21 7.11 -0.75 -34.50
C GLU A 21 7.53 -0.07 -33.18
N VAL A 22 6.58 0.25 -32.28
CA VAL A 22 6.82 1.02 -31.04
C VAL A 22 6.95 0.12 -29.83
N LYS A 23 8.04 0.28 -29.09
CA LYS A 23 8.32 -0.46 -27.86
C LYS A 23 8.66 0.53 -26.74
N LEU A 24 8.47 0.13 -25.47
CA LEU A 24 9.14 0.83 -24.39
C LEU A 24 10.65 0.53 -24.48
N PRO A 25 11.53 1.53 -24.25
CA PRO A 25 12.94 1.28 -23.96
C PRO A 25 13.06 0.26 -22.83
N SER A 26 14.17 -0.47 -22.79
CA SER A 26 14.52 -1.24 -21.61
C SER A 26 14.59 -0.32 -20.37
N VAL A 27 14.98 0.95 -20.56
CA VAL A 27 15.09 2.09 -19.64
C VAL A 27 13.72 2.77 -19.34
N GLN A 28 12.77 2.08 -18.69
CA GLN A 28 11.49 2.70 -18.21
C GLN A 28 10.94 2.07 -16.92
N ARG A 29 10.09 2.80 -16.17
CA ARG A 29 9.43 2.31 -14.94
C ARG A 29 7.99 1.80 -15.15
N GLY A 30 7.38 1.29 -14.08
CA GLY A 30 5.99 0.83 -14.06
C GLY A 30 4.93 1.93 -14.28
N PHE A 31 3.65 1.54 -14.33
CA PHE A 31 2.54 2.49 -14.40
C PHE A 31 2.23 3.01 -12.99
N VAL A 32 2.32 4.32 -12.81
CA VAL A 32 2.23 4.99 -11.49
C VAL A 32 1.14 6.05 -11.43
N TRP A 33 0.42 6.28 -12.53
CA TRP A 33 -0.65 7.27 -12.55
C TRP A 33 -1.87 6.83 -11.72
N LYS A 34 -2.41 7.79 -10.97
CA LYS A 34 -3.65 7.64 -10.21
C LYS A 34 -4.86 7.69 -11.13
N SER A 35 -5.98 7.12 -10.68
CA SER A 35 -7.27 7.15 -11.37
C SER A 35 -7.66 8.54 -11.88
N GLN A 36 -7.50 9.58 -11.04
CA GLN A 36 -7.71 10.98 -11.41
C GLN A 36 -6.92 11.40 -12.66
N GLN A 37 -5.64 11.04 -12.79
CA GLN A 37 -4.81 11.46 -13.93
C GLN A 37 -5.25 10.80 -15.24
N VAL A 38 -5.83 9.60 -15.16
CA VAL A 38 -6.45 8.91 -16.31
C VAL A 38 -7.75 9.60 -16.70
N GLU A 39 -8.59 9.97 -15.72
CA GLU A 39 -9.84 10.71 -15.94
C GLU A 39 -9.57 12.10 -16.57
N ASP A 40 -8.62 12.86 -16.03
CA ASP A 40 -8.25 14.21 -16.49
C ASP A 40 -7.66 14.20 -17.91
N LEU A 41 -6.87 13.18 -18.28
CA LEU A 41 -6.36 13.01 -19.64
C LEU A 41 -7.50 12.77 -20.64
N TRP A 42 -8.45 11.91 -20.31
CA TRP A 42 -9.56 11.59 -21.21
C TRP A 42 -10.57 12.72 -21.33
N ASP A 43 -10.86 13.48 -20.27
CA ASP A 43 -11.60 14.74 -20.38
C ASP A 43 -10.88 15.74 -21.30
N SER A 44 -9.54 15.85 -21.20
CA SER A 44 -8.73 16.67 -22.10
C SER A 44 -8.81 16.23 -23.57
N ILE A 45 -8.76 14.92 -23.84
CA ILE A 45 -8.91 14.35 -25.20
C ILE A 45 -10.28 14.68 -25.79
N LEU A 46 -11.36 14.45 -25.05
CA LEU A 46 -12.74 14.69 -25.49
C LEU A 46 -13.07 16.18 -25.68
N ARG A 47 -12.26 17.07 -25.10
CA ARG A 47 -12.30 18.53 -25.30
C ARG A 47 -11.41 19.03 -26.43
N GLU A 48 -10.66 18.15 -27.09
CA GLU A 48 -9.67 18.51 -28.10
C GLU A 48 -8.48 19.30 -27.57
N TYR A 49 -8.20 19.26 -26.27
CA TYR A 49 -7.03 19.92 -25.69
C TYR A 49 -5.74 19.24 -26.16
N PRO A 50 -4.64 19.99 -26.36
CA PRO A 50 -3.35 19.41 -26.71
C PRO A 50 -2.83 18.58 -25.53
N ILE A 51 -2.64 17.28 -25.74
CA ILE A 51 -2.11 16.35 -24.72
C ILE A 51 -0.57 16.27 -24.70
N GLY A 52 0.11 17.26 -25.29
CA GLY A 52 1.56 17.30 -25.51
C GLY A 52 2.04 16.50 -26.74
N SER A 53 3.36 16.32 -26.89
CA SER A 53 3.97 15.38 -27.83
C SER A 53 4.53 14.15 -27.11
N PHE A 54 4.84 13.09 -27.86
CA PHE A 54 5.69 12.00 -27.40
C PHE A 54 7.14 12.25 -27.81
N LEU A 55 8.09 11.68 -27.07
CA LEU A 55 9.50 11.69 -27.46
C LEU A 55 9.93 10.26 -27.74
N MET A 56 10.60 10.04 -28.87
CA MET A 56 11.03 8.71 -29.32
C MET A 56 12.52 8.68 -29.70
N GLN A 57 13.12 7.51 -29.59
CA GLN A 57 14.39 7.17 -30.24
C GLN A 57 14.08 6.21 -31.39
N GLN A 58 14.59 6.46 -32.59
CA GLN A 58 14.53 5.48 -33.67
C GLN A 58 15.77 4.57 -33.62
N THR A 59 15.63 3.28 -33.89
CA THR A 59 16.75 2.35 -33.99
C THR A 59 16.41 1.30 -35.05
N GLY A 60 16.94 1.51 -36.25
CA GLY A 60 16.48 0.79 -37.44
C GLY A 60 15.01 1.07 -37.72
N GLU A 61 14.20 0.01 -37.77
CA GLU A 61 12.74 0.07 -37.98
C GLU A 61 11.94 0.16 -36.66
N THR A 62 12.59 0.05 -35.49
CA THR A 62 11.93 0.13 -34.17
C THR A 62 11.99 1.55 -33.60
N PHE A 63 10.90 1.99 -32.98
CA PHE A 63 10.81 3.23 -32.23
C PHE A 63 10.69 2.94 -30.73
N TYR A 64 11.54 3.55 -29.91
CA TYR A 64 11.53 3.42 -28.46
C TYR A 64 10.93 4.67 -27.80
N LEU A 65 9.88 4.49 -26.99
CA LEU A 65 9.16 5.58 -26.34
C LEU A 65 9.91 6.15 -25.11
N MET A 66 10.54 7.31 -25.28
CA MET A 66 11.39 7.97 -24.28
C MET A 66 10.60 8.81 -23.27
N ASP A 67 9.54 9.49 -23.74
CA ASP A 67 8.58 10.20 -22.88
C ASP A 67 7.13 9.82 -23.19
N GLY A 68 6.25 9.99 -22.20
CA GLY A 68 4.81 9.90 -22.36
C GLY A 68 4.24 8.51 -22.14
N GLN A 69 5.04 7.54 -21.67
CA GLN A 69 4.57 6.18 -21.35
C GLN A 69 3.26 6.14 -20.54
N GLN A 70 3.10 7.02 -19.54
CA GLN A 70 1.90 7.04 -18.68
C GLN A 70 0.68 7.58 -19.44
N ARG A 71 0.87 8.54 -20.36
CA ARG A 71 -0.15 9.02 -21.30
C ARG A 71 -0.53 7.91 -22.29
N ALA A 72 0.44 7.22 -22.88
CA ALA A 72 0.23 6.11 -23.82
C ALA A 72 -0.56 4.96 -23.15
N THR A 73 -0.19 4.55 -21.93
CA THR A 73 -0.95 3.55 -21.17
C THR A 73 -2.35 4.02 -20.79
N SER A 74 -2.55 5.30 -20.47
CA SER A 74 -3.89 5.85 -20.19
C SER A 74 -4.77 5.90 -21.45
N ILE A 75 -4.20 6.17 -22.63
CA ILE A 75 -4.88 6.07 -23.93
C ILE A 75 -5.22 4.61 -24.24
N PHE A 76 -4.30 3.68 -24.01
CA PHE A 76 -4.57 2.24 -24.09
C PHE A 76 -5.76 1.83 -23.21
N LEU A 77 -5.83 2.28 -21.93
CA LEU A 77 -6.90 1.90 -21.00
C LEU A 77 -8.31 2.36 -21.44
N GLY A 78 -8.43 3.46 -22.19
CA GLY A 78 -9.73 3.87 -22.74
C GLY A 78 -10.12 3.11 -24.01
N HIS A 79 -9.14 2.73 -24.84
CA HIS A 79 -9.34 1.85 -25.99
C HIS A 79 -9.51 0.37 -25.62
N PHE A 80 -9.15 -0.04 -24.41
CA PHE A 80 -9.28 -1.40 -23.93
C PHE A 80 -10.76 -1.75 -23.68
N ASN A 81 -11.22 -2.83 -24.31
CA ASN A 81 -12.58 -3.35 -24.14
C ASN A 81 -12.52 -4.70 -23.40
N PRO A 82 -12.82 -4.73 -22.08
CA PRO A 82 -12.67 -5.93 -21.25
C PRO A 82 -13.70 -7.02 -21.58
N TYR A 83 -14.74 -6.70 -22.34
CA TYR A 83 -15.81 -7.65 -22.70
C TYR A 83 -15.51 -8.41 -24.00
N THR A 84 -14.56 -7.95 -24.81
CA THR A 84 -14.14 -8.59 -26.07
C THR A 84 -12.72 -9.14 -26.02
N ASN A 85 -11.86 -8.58 -25.18
CA ASN A 85 -10.46 -8.96 -25.08
C ASN A 85 -10.30 -10.03 -24.00
N THR A 86 -10.48 -11.30 -24.40
CA THR A 86 -10.50 -12.46 -23.49
C THR A 86 -9.11 -12.99 -23.10
N ASP A 87 -8.06 -12.65 -23.85
CA ASP A 87 -6.69 -13.02 -23.53
C ASP A 87 -6.10 -12.15 -22.42
N GLU A 88 -5.06 -12.64 -21.74
CA GLU A 88 -4.23 -11.88 -20.79
C GLU A 88 -3.57 -10.68 -21.49
N THR A 89 -4.34 -9.60 -21.68
CA THR A 89 -3.89 -8.38 -22.34
C THR A 89 -2.92 -7.65 -21.41
N LYS A 90 -1.64 -8.01 -21.51
CA LYS A 90 -0.57 -7.43 -20.71
C LYS A 90 -0.27 -6.02 -21.21
N ALA A 91 -0.87 -5.02 -20.55
CA ALA A 91 -0.39 -3.66 -20.65
C ALA A 91 1.10 -3.61 -20.30
N TRP A 92 1.86 -2.68 -20.88
CA TRP A 92 3.32 -2.64 -20.72
C TRP A 92 3.80 -2.64 -19.26
N SER A 93 2.97 -2.12 -18.35
CA SER A 93 3.37 -1.78 -16.99
C SER A 93 2.28 -1.99 -15.92
N ILE A 94 1.24 -2.78 -16.22
CA ILE A 94 0.19 -3.19 -15.27
C ILE A 94 0.01 -4.72 -15.40
N LYS A 95 0.08 -5.47 -14.31
CA LYS A 95 -0.26 -6.90 -14.28
C LYS A 95 -1.53 -7.15 -13.44
N GLY A 96 -2.21 -8.26 -13.69
CA GLY A 96 -3.55 -8.52 -13.15
C GLY A 96 -4.66 -7.81 -13.94
N GLU A 97 -5.85 -7.65 -13.35
CA GLU A 97 -6.98 -7.03 -14.05
C GLU A 97 -6.78 -5.53 -14.31
N LEU A 98 -6.92 -5.14 -15.59
CA LEU A 98 -6.76 -3.77 -16.05
C LEU A 98 -7.94 -2.88 -15.61
N PRO A 99 -7.67 -1.63 -15.14
CA PRO A 99 -8.72 -0.64 -14.88
C PRO A 99 -9.62 -0.39 -16.10
N ILE A 100 -10.91 -0.14 -15.85
CA ILE A 100 -11.86 0.26 -16.92
C ILE A 100 -12.08 1.76 -16.86
N VAL A 101 -12.01 2.42 -18.02
CA VAL A 101 -12.40 3.82 -18.21
C VAL A 101 -13.87 3.88 -18.65
N TRP A 102 -14.66 4.68 -17.93
CA TRP A 102 -16.06 4.94 -18.18
C TRP A 102 -16.29 6.43 -18.44
N ILE A 103 -17.43 6.78 -19.00
CA ILE A 103 -17.93 8.14 -19.12
C ILE A 103 -19.40 8.21 -18.71
N ASP A 104 -19.71 9.11 -17.79
CA ASP A 104 -21.08 9.44 -17.40
C ASP A 104 -21.63 10.49 -18.38
N ILE A 105 -22.66 10.10 -19.14
CA ILE A 105 -23.18 10.90 -20.27
C ILE A 105 -24.14 12.01 -19.84
N ASP A 106 -24.63 11.96 -18.61
CA ASP A 106 -25.51 12.98 -18.02
C ASP A 106 -25.20 13.13 -16.51
N PRO A 107 -23.98 13.56 -16.15
CA PRO A 107 -23.50 13.46 -14.78
C PRO A 107 -24.22 14.41 -13.83
N ASN A 108 -24.69 13.89 -12.69
CA ASN A 108 -25.25 14.73 -11.62
C ASN A 108 -24.18 15.67 -11.01
N GLU A 109 -22.96 15.15 -10.83
CA GLU A 109 -21.79 15.90 -10.40
C GLU A 109 -20.56 15.49 -11.23
N LYS A 110 -19.61 16.40 -11.33
CA LYS A 110 -18.27 16.19 -11.91
C LYS A 110 -17.29 17.22 -11.31
N PRO A 111 -15.96 17.03 -11.42
CA PRO A 111 -15.01 18.02 -10.94
C PRO A 111 -15.21 19.38 -11.64
N ASP A 112 -14.97 20.48 -10.92
CA ASP A 112 -15.18 21.84 -11.47
C ASP A 112 -14.32 22.11 -12.70
N ALA A 113 -13.11 21.56 -12.72
CA ALA A 113 -12.19 21.67 -13.83
C ALA A 113 -12.59 20.82 -15.04
N SER A 114 -13.51 19.84 -14.93
CA SER A 114 -13.87 18.84 -15.96
C SER A 114 -15.10 19.24 -16.80
N LYS A 115 -15.22 18.79 -18.06
CA LYS A 115 -16.39 19.03 -18.93
C LYS A 115 -17.20 17.75 -19.05
N TYR A 116 -16.52 16.67 -19.37
CA TYR A 116 -17.05 15.31 -19.37
C TYR A 116 -16.73 14.66 -18.04
N SER A 117 -17.60 13.77 -17.58
CA SER A 117 -17.39 13.05 -16.32
C SER A 117 -16.82 11.66 -16.63
N VAL A 118 -15.52 11.62 -16.91
CA VAL A 118 -14.76 10.38 -17.07
C VAL A 118 -14.57 9.75 -15.69
N ARG A 119 -14.67 8.42 -15.58
CA ARG A 119 -14.61 7.66 -14.32
C ARG A 119 -13.72 6.44 -14.49
N VAL A 120 -12.94 6.08 -13.47
CA VAL A 120 -12.15 4.84 -13.48
C VAL A 120 -12.54 3.88 -12.35
N THR A 121 -12.76 2.62 -12.68
CA THR A 121 -12.92 1.52 -11.71
C THR A 121 -11.64 0.68 -11.64
N THR A 122 -11.26 0.26 -10.44
CA THR A 122 -10.05 -0.55 -10.17
C THR A 122 -10.35 -1.69 -9.21
N ARG A 123 -9.47 -2.69 -9.13
CA ARG A 123 -9.58 -3.84 -8.22
C ARG A 123 -9.78 -3.44 -6.74
N SER A 124 -9.18 -2.33 -6.28
CA SER A 124 -9.36 -1.82 -4.91
C SER A 124 -10.62 -0.95 -4.75
N HIS A 125 -11.11 -0.36 -5.84
CA HIS A 125 -12.28 0.52 -5.88
C HIS A 125 -13.19 0.16 -7.08
N PRO A 126 -13.88 -1.00 -7.01
CA PRO A 126 -14.73 -1.49 -8.11
C PRO A 126 -15.95 -0.58 -8.38
N TRP A 127 -16.32 0.23 -7.39
CA TRP A 127 -17.36 1.28 -7.45
C TRP A 127 -16.84 2.66 -7.88
N GLY A 128 -15.54 2.82 -8.13
CA GLY A 128 -14.88 4.09 -8.49
C GLY A 128 -14.59 5.04 -7.31
N TYR A 129 -14.41 6.32 -7.62
CA TYR A 129 -14.14 7.42 -6.68
C TYR A 129 -15.33 8.41 -6.67
N LYS A 130 -15.32 9.46 -5.83
CA LYS A 130 -16.42 10.45 -5.84
C LYS A 130 -16.53 11.16 -7.19
N ALA A 131 -17.74 11.58 -7.55
CA ALA A 131 -18.00 12.32 -8.78
C ALA A 131 -17.39 13.73 -8.75
N LYS A 132 -17.56 14.45 -7.65
CA LYS A 132 -17.04 15.82 -7.48
C LYS A 132 -15.53 15.89 -7.25
N ASN A 133 -15.03 15.07 -6.31
CA ASN A 133 -13.63 15.02 -5.89
C ASN A 133 -13.05 13.65 -6.28
N ASN A 134 -12.59 13.48 -7.51
CA ASN A 134 -12.22 12.16 -8.06
C ASN A 134 -10.94 11.53 -7.47
N TRP A 135 -10.21 12.23 -6.60
CA TRP A 135 -9.17 11.65 -5.75
C TRP A 135 -9.71 11.05 -4.43
N GLU A 136 -10.96 11.33 -4.05
CA GLU A 136 -11.55 10.86 -2.80
C GLU A 136 -12.30 9.52 -2.97
N LYS A 137 -12.10 8.62 -2.02
CA LYS A 137 -12.93 7.41 -1.87
C LYS A 137 -14.39 7.80 -1.68
N LEU A 138 -15.29 7.01 -2.26
CA LEU A 138 -16.72 7.09 -1.99
C LEU A 138 -17.04 6.98 -0.49
N SER A 139 -18.20 7.54 -0.11
CA SER A 139 -18.69 7.45 1.28
C SER A 139 -18.87 5.98 1.70
N VAL A 140 -18.87 5.71 3.01
CA VAL A 140 -19.23 4.39 3.55
C VAL A 140 -20.56 3.91 2.94
N THR A 141 -21.61 4.74 2.99
CA THR A 141 -22.95 4.40 2.51
C THR A 141 -22.97 4.05 1.01
N ASP A 142 -22.34 4.88 0.17
CA ASP A 142 -22.37 4.68 -1.28
C ASP A 142 -21.66 3.38 -1.69
N ARG A 143 -20.49 3.13 -1.10
CA ARG A 143 -19.73 1.89 -1.32
C ARG A 143 -20.52 0.64 -0.87
N ARG A 144 -21.41 0.73 0.13
CA ARG A 144 -22.27 -0.38 0.57
C ARG A 144 -23.35 -0.67 -0.47
N ASN A 145 -24.08 0.37 -0.87
CA ASN A 145 -25.16 0.24 -1.85
C ASN A 145 -24.62 -0.30 -3.19
N ALA A 146 -23.40 0.08 -3.59
CA ALA A 146 -22.69 -0.51 -4.72
C ALA A 146 -22.45 -2.02 -4.56
N LEU A 147 -21.95 -2.46 -3.39
CA LEU A 147 -21.67 -3.87 -3.11
C LEU A 147 -22.93 -4.76 -3.14
N GLU A 148 -24.04 -4.28 -2.57
CA GLU A 148 -25.34 -4.97 -2.62
C GLU A 148 -25.83 -5.20 -4.06
N ILE A 149 -25.46 -4.31 -4.98
CA ILE A 149 -25.77 -4.43 -6.41
C ILE A 149 -24.79 -5.40 -7.09
N PHE A 150 -23.48 -5.28 -6.89
CA PHE A 150 -22.47 -6.15 -7.53
C PHE A 150 -22.58 -7.61 -7.11
N ARG A 151 -23.00 -7.89 -5.86
CA ARG A 151 -23.25 -9.26 -5.35
C ARG A 151 -24.47 -9.97 -5.96
N LYS A 152 -25.22 -9.30 -6.84
CA LYS A 152 -26.23 -9.97 -7.66
C LYS A 152 -25.57 -10.88 -8.71
N HIS A 153 -24.33 -10.60 -9.12
CA HIS A 153 -23.54 -11.52 -9.94
C HIS A 153 -23.20 -12.79 -9.16
N PRO A 154 -23.33 -14.01 -9.74
CA PRO A 154 -23.00 -15.26 -9.06
C PRO A 154 -21.59 -15.29 -8.47
N ASP A 155 -20.60 -14.88 -9.27
CA ASP A 155 -19.17 -14.97 -8.93
C ASP A 155 -18.75 -14.03 -7.79
N ASN A 156 -19.56 -13.00 -7.50
CA ASN A 156 -19.29 -11.99 -6.48
C ASN A 156 -19.88 -12.34 -5.09
N LYS A 157 -20.63 -13.43 -4.96
CA LYS A 157 -21.41 -13.72 -3.73
C LYS A 157 -20.57 -14.15 -2.53
N ASN A 158 -19.54 -14.95 -2.77
CA ASN A 158 -18.79 -15.67 -1.72
C ASN A 158 -17.30 -15.31 -1.71
N CYS A 159 -16.94 -14.12 -2.17
CA CYS A 159 -15.56 -13.64 -2.24
C CYS A 159 -15.43 -12.19 -1.72
N GLY A 160 -14.21 -11.82 -1.35
CA GLY A 160 -13.87 -10.44 -1.03
C GLY A 160 -13.99 -9.56 -2.28
N TYR A 161 -14.45 -8.32 -2.12
CA TYR A 161 -14.71 -7.42 -3.26
C TYR A 161 -13.46 -7.09 -4.10
N THR A 162 -12.26 -7.31 -3.55
CA THR A 162 -10.98 -7.21 -4.27
C THR A 162 -10.76 -8.33 -5.27
N SER A 163 -11.65 -9.32 -5.35
CA SER A 163 -11.58 -10.46 -6.28
C SER A 163 -12.78 -10.47 -7.24
N PHE A 164 -13.56 -9.39 -7.28
CA PHE A 164 -14.59 -9.17 -8.30
C PHE A 164 -13.93 -8.85 -9.65
N ASN A 165 -14.42 -9.46 -10.73
CA ASN A 165 -13.97 -9.13 -12.07
C ASN A 165 -14.49 -7.75 -12.50
N ASN A 166 -13.63 -6.95 -13.14
CA ASN A 166 -13.95 -5.59 -13.56
C ASN A 166 -15.19 -5.49 -14.50
N THR A 167 -15.54 -6.53 -15.26
CA THR A 167 -16.78 -6.57 -16.09
C THR A 167 -18.08 -6.68 -15.27
N THR A 168 -17.99 -7.06 -14.00
CA THR A 168 -19.15 -7.26 -13.08
C THR A 168 -19.43 -6.04 -12.19
N VAL A 169 -18.67 -4.96 -12.35
CA VAL A 169 -18.70 -3.78 -11.50
C VAL A 169 -18.68 -2.51 -12.35
N PHE A 170 -19.05 -1.36 -11.76
CA PHE A 170 -19.22 -0.11 -12.49
C PHE A 170 -19.18 1.10 -11.54
N PRO A 171 -18.87 2.32 -12.01
CA PRO A 171 -18.82 3.50 -11.15
C PRO A 171 -20.20 3.81 -10.58
N TYR A 172 -20.37 3.61 -9.27
CA TYR A 172 -21.68 3.68 -8.62
C TYR A 172 -22.15 5.12 -8.38
N ASP A 173 -21.23 6.00 -8.00
CA ASP A 173 -21.44 7.45 -7.80
C ASP A 173 -21.41 8.17 -9.15
N SER A 174 -22.40 7.84 -9.97
CA SER A 174 -22.64 8.37 -11.31
C SER A 174 -24.14 8.28 -11.62
N ARG A 175 -24.57 8.94 -12.69
CA ARG A 175 -25.95 8.88 -13.20
C ARG A 175 -26.07 7.85 -14.31
N LEU A 176 -25.52 8.15 -15.49
CA LEU A 176 -25.61 7.32 -16.70
C LEU A 176 -24.20 6.93 -17.21
N PRO A 177 -23.37 6.21 -16.41
CA PRO A 177 -22.04 5.80 -16.82
C PRO A 177 -22.08 4.69 -17.87
N LEU A 178 -21.17 4.78 -18.83
CA LEU A 178 -20.99 3.83 -19.92
C LEU A 178 -19.49 3.58 -20.17
N PRO A 179 -19.04 2.37 -20.48
CA PRO A 179 -17.64 2.12 -20.82
C PRO A 179 -17.21 3.00 -22.00
N LEU A 180 -16.07 3.69 -21.88
CA LEU A 180 -15.59 4.61 -22.91
C LEU A 180 -15.29 3.88 -24.23
N SER A 181 -14.80 2.64 -24.14
CA SER A 181 -14.57 1.77 -25.28
C SER A 181 -15.82 1.52 -26.13
N PHE A 182 -17.04 1.58 -25.57
CA PHE A 182 -18.27 1.43 -26.36
C PHE A 182 -18.47 2.59 -27.34
N PHE A 183 -18.03 3.80 -27.01
CA PHE A 183 -18.07 4.97 -27.92
C PHE A 183 -16.92 4.96 -28.92
N ILE A 184 -15.77 4.44 -28.52
CA ILE A 184 -14.59 4.34 -29.38
C ILE A 184 -14.81 3.29 -30.49
N ASP A 185 -15.42 2.16 -30.16
CA ASP A 185 -15.69 1.07 -31.11
C ASP A 185 -16.90 1.34 -32.03
N ALA A 186 -17.80 2.26 -31.67
CA ALA A 186 -19.09 2.42 -32.33
C ALA A 186 -19.08 3.44 -33.49
N GLN A 187 -19.70 3.07 -34.60
CA GLN A 187 -19.91 3.96 -35.74
C GLN A 187 -21.12 4.87 -35.59
N ASP A 188 -22.09 4.53 -34.74
CA ASP A 188 -23.30 5.31 -34.52
C ASP A 188 -23.92 5.02 -33.15
N THR A 189 -24.98 5.77 -32.81
CA THR A 189 -25.73 5.63 -31.56
C THR A 189 -26.40 4.25 -31.41
N TYR A 190 -26.73 3.56 -32.51
CA TYR A 190 -27.34 2.24 -32.46
C TYR A 190 -26.31 1.20 -31.99
N GLN A 191 -25.09 1.23 -32.53
CA GLN A 191 -24.00 0.35 -32.09
C GLN A 191 -23.60 0.57 -30.62
N VAL A 192 -23.68 1.81 -30.11
CA VAL A 192 -23.50 2.06 -28.67
C VAL A 192 -24.58 1.34 -27.85
N LEU A 193 -25.85 1.44 -28.26
CA LEU A 193 -26.98 0.79 -27.57
C LEU A 193 -26.92 -0.75 -27.66
N GLU A 194 -26.48 -1.30 -28.80
CA GLU A 194 -26.26 -2.73 -28.99
C GLU A 194 -25.17 -3.28 -28.05
N LYS A 195 -24.03 -2.57 -27.93
CA LYS A 195 -22.97 -2.92 -26.96
C LYS A 195 -23.46 -2.87 -25.51
N ILE A 196 -24.33 -1.92 -25.17
CA ILE A 196 -24.92 -1.81 -23.83
C ILE A 196 -25.78 -3.04 -23.52
N ASP A 197 -26.66 -3.44 -24.43
CA ASP A 197 -27.54 -4.60 -24.26
C ASP A 197 -26.74 -5.92 -24.17
N MET A 198 -25.73 -6.06 -25.02
CA MET A 198 -24.87 -7.24 -25.09
C MET A 198 -23.98 -7.43 -23.85
N TYR A 199 -23.38 -6.35 -23.32
CA TYR A 199 -22.26 -6.47 -22.39
C TYR A 199 -22.52 -5.96 -20.97
N LEU A 200 -23.43 -4.99 -20.74
CA LEU A 200 -23.68 -4.56 -19.37
C LEU A 200 -24.42 -5.64 -18.58
N PRO A 201 -24.15 -5.78 -17.27
CA PRO A 201 -24.85 -6.76 -16.43
C PRO A 201 -26.32 -6.40 -16.27
N ASP A 202 -27.21 -7.39 -16.21
CA ASP A 202 -28.66 -7.14 -16.11
C ASP A 202 -29.04 -6.35 -14.84
N TYR A 203 -28.27 -6.47 -13.76
CA TYR A 203 -28.45 -5.74 -12.51
C TYR A 203 -27.88 -4.31 -12.50
N PHE A 204 -27.43 -3.78 -13.64
CA PHE A 204 -26.86 -2.44 -13.77
C PHE A 204 -27.80 -1.38 -13.15
N CYS A 205 -27.30 -0.64 -12.14
CA CYS A 205 -28.07 0.29 -11.31
C CYS A 205 -27.12 1.25 -10.58
N THR A 206 -27.24 2.56 -10.80
CA THR A 206 -26.33 3.56 -10.23
C THR A 206 -27.02 4.45 -9.18
N LYS A 207 -26.24 5.21 -8.42
CA LYS A 207 -26.74 6.07 -7.33
C LYS A 207 -27.75 7.12 -7.79
N PHE A 208 -27.50 7.75 -8.94
CA PHE A 208 -28.32 8.86 -9.44
C PHE A 208 -29.15 8.51 -10.68
N GLY A 209 -28.95 7.33 -11.28
CA GLY A 209 -29.49 6.98 -12.59
C GLY A 209 -31.02 6.92 -12.70
N GLY A 210 -31.73 6.63 -11.59
CA GLY A 210 -33.19 6.49 -11.60
C GLY A 210 -33.72 5.19 -12.25
N PHE A 211 -32.83 4.26 -12.59
CA PHE A 211 -33.16 2.92 -13.12
C PHE A 211 -32.73 1.81 -12.15
N SER A 212 -33.37 0.64 -12.24
CA SER A 212 -33.13 -0.49 -11.34
C SER A 212 -32.45 -1.71 -11.99
N ASN A 213 -32.28 -1.70 -13.32
CA ASN A 213 -31.71 -2.78 -14.13
C ASN A 213 -31.35 -2.27 -15.54
N LYS A 214 -30.60 -3.07 -16.31
CA LYS A 214 -30.18 -2.77 -17.69
C LYS A 214 -31.33 -2.44 -18.64
N LYS A 215 -32.46 -3.14 -18.55
CA LYS A 215 -33.61 -2.92 -19.46
C LYS A 215 -34.23 -1.53 -19.25
N ALA A 216 -34.43 -1.14 -17.98
CA ALA A 216 -34.91 0.20 -17.63
C ALA A 216 -33.89 1.29 -18.03
N PHE A 217 -32.59 1.02 -17.91
CA PHE A 217 -31.54 1.91 -18.38
C PHE A 217 -31.61 2.11 -19.91
N LEU A 218 -31.67 1.04 -20.69
CA LEU A 218 -31.83 1.09 -22.15
C LEU A 218 -33.10 1.84 -22.60
N GLU A 219 -34.20 1.72 -21.86
CA GLU A 219 -35.44 2.47 -22.12
C GLU A 219 -35.23 3.99 -21.94
N ILE A 220 -34.61 4.40 -20.83
CA ILE A 220 -34.25 5.81 -20.55
C ILE A 220 -33.26 6.36 -21.58
N LEU A 221 -32.27 5.57 -21.99
CA LEU A 221 -31.32 5.95 -23.04
C LEU A 221 -31.99 6.15 -24.41
N ASN A 222 -32.92 5.27 -24.80
CA ASN A 222 -33.63 5.37 -26.07
C ASN A 222 -34.66 6.51 -26.11
N THR A 223 -35.28 6.83 -24.98
CA THR A 223 -36.40 7.80 -24.90
C THR A 223 -35.97 9.22 -24.53
N GLN A 224 -34.99 9.38 -23.64
CA GLN A 224 -34.66 10.67 -23.02
C GLN A 224 -33.23 11.15 -23.32
N HIS A 225 -32.25 10.24 -23.35
CA HIS A 225 -30.82 10.58 -23.41
C HIS A 225 -30.12 10.25 -24.74
N LYS A 226 -30.88 10.05 -25.82
CA LYS A 226 -30.32 9.75 -27.14
C LYS A 226 -29.43 10.87 -27.69
N GLU A 227 -29.73 12.13 -27.36
CA GLU A 227 -28.86 13.26 -27.70
C GLU A 227 -27.59 13.28 -26.85
N ASN A 228 -27.63 12.98 -25.53
CA ASN A 228 -26.41 12.82 -24.74
C ASN A 228 -25.47 11.75 -25.35
N ILE A 229 -26.01 10.60 -25.79
CA ILE A 229 -25.19 9.55 -26.45
C ILE A 229 -24.58 10.09 -27.75
N LYS A 230 -25.33 10.84 -28.57
CA LYS A 230 -24.80 11.46 -29.79
C LYS A 230 -23.73 12.51 -29.50
N GLU A 231 -23.92 13.35 -28.49
CA GLU A 231 -22.95 14.37 -28.08
C GLU A 231 -21.64 13.74 -27.61
N ILE A 232 -21.71 12.72 -26.74
CA ILE A 232 -20.54 11.98 -26.28
C ILE A 232 -19.89 11.22 -27.44
N LEU A 233 -20.65 10.52 -28.28
CA LEU A 233 -20.10 9.83 -29.47
C LEU A 233 -19.42 10.81 -30.44
N HIS A 234 -19.99 12.00 -30.64
CA HIS A 234 -19.39 13.05 -31.45
C HIS A 234 -18.10 13.57 -30.81
N ALA A 235 -18.10 13.84 -29.49
CA ALA A 235 -16.91 14.25 -28.75
C ALA A 235 -15.80 13.19 -28.79
N THR A 236 -16.14 11.90 -28.62
CA THR A 236 -15.22 10.77 -28.75
C THR A 236 -14.63 10.70 -30.15
N LYS A 237 -15.46 10.72 -31.21
CA LYS A 237 -14.97 10.73 -32.60
C LYS A 237 -14.07 11.93 -32.88
N LYS A 238 -14.41 13.12 -32.36
CA LYS A 238 -13.62 14.35 -32.53
C LYS A 238 -12.28 14.28 -31.78
N GLY A 239 -12.26 13.73 -30.57
CA GLY A 239 -11.05 13.44 -29.81
C GLY A 239 -10.16 12.39 -30.50
N LEU A 240 -10.75 11.30 -31.00
CA LEU A 240 -10.05 10.25 -31.75
C LEU A 240 -9.50 10.73 -33.09
N SER A 241 -10.11 11.75 -33.72
CA SER A 241 -9.59 12.38 -34.94
C SER A 241 -8.34 13.26 -34.70
N LYS A 242 -7.92 13.43 -33.44
CA LYS A 242 -6.67 14.11 -33.11
C LYS A 242 -5.47 13.21 -33.40
N TYR A 243 -4.45 13.87 -33.93
CA TYR A 243 -3.13 13.31 -34.05
C TYR A 243 -2.21 13.97 -33.03
N VAL A 244 -1.41 13.15 -32.35
CA VAL A 244 -0.38 13.55 -31.42
C VAL A 244 0.93 13.65 -32.20
N ASN A 245 1.66 14.75 -32.05
CA ASN A 245 3.00 14.87 -32.62
C ASN A 245 3.97 14.00 -31.80
N TYR A 246 5.05 13.57 -32.43
CA TYR A 246 6.20 13.01 -31.72
C TYR A 246 7.48 13.58 -32.28
N ASP A 247 8.49 13.68 -31.42
CA ASP A 247 9.82 14.17 -31.75
C ASP A 247 10.80 12.99 -31.69
N ILE A 248 11.73 12.90 -32.65
CA ILE A 248 12.79 11.89 -32.65
C ILE A 248 14.07 12.50 -32.08
N VAL A 249 14.62 11.90 -31.03
CA VAL A 249 15.95 12.27 -30.52
C VAL A 249 17.01 11.76 -31.49
N ALA A 250 17.88 12.65 -31.98
CA ALA A 250 18.97 12.28 -32.89
C ALA A 250 20.05 11.44 -32.16
N ASP A 251 20.58 10.42 -32.84
CA ASP A 251 21.56 9.48 -32.28
C ASP A 251 22.79 10.16 -31.68
N ALA A 252 23.28 11.27 -32.27
CA ALA A 252 24.41 12.03 -31.74
C ALA A 252 24.16 12.56 -30.32
N VAL A 253 22.95 13.02 -30.02
CA VAL A 253 22.56 13.53 -28.69
C VAL A 253 22.49 12.38 -27.67
N LEU A 254 22.10 11.19 -28.12
CA LEU A 254 22.07 9.99 -27.29
C LEU A 254 23.47 9.41 -27.05
N GLN A 255 24.39 9.57 -27.98
CA GLN A 255 25.80 9.19 -27.81
C GLN A 255 26.51 10.10 -26.80
N GLU A 256 26.30 11.42 -26.86
CA GLU A 256 26.81 12.37 -25.86
C GLU A 256 26.33 12.04 -24.42
N GLU A 257 25.08 11.60 -24.25
CA GLU A 257 24.54 11.14 -22.96
C GLU A 257 25.22 9.87 -22.41
N VAL A 258 25.65 8.96 -23.28
CA VAL A 258 26.36 7.71 -22.90
C VAL A 258 27.80 8.02 -22.47
N ASP A 259 28.47 8.92 -23.17
CA ASP A 259 29.87 9.28 -22.90
C ASP A 259 30.06 10.18 -21.67
N HIS A 260 29.10 11.06 -21.35
CA HIS A 260 29.25 12.05 -20.28
C HIS A 260 28.91 11.60 -18.84
N GLU A 261 28.72 10.30 -18.60
CA GLU A 261 28.40 9.70 -17.28
C GLU A 261 27.17 10.28 -16.55
N ASN A 262 26.34 11.11 -17.20
CA ASN A 262 25.27 11.84 -16.53
C ASN A 262 24.05 11.98 -17.48
N PRO A 263 23.01 11.14 -17.33
CA PRO A 263 21.87 11.05 -18.25
C PRO A 263 20.92 12.24 -18.09
N THR A 264 21.42 13.41 -18.48
CA THR A 264 20.87 14.73 -18.20
C THR A 264 19.61 14.98 -19.01
N LEU A 265 19.58 14.49 -20.26
CA LEU A 265 18.41 14.50 -21.12
C LEU A 265 17.29 13.65 -20.51
N PHE A 266 17.55 12.40 -20.12
CA PHE A 266 16.55 11.54 -19.46
C PHE A 266 15.99 12.17 -18.19
N VAL A 267 16.87 12.74 -17.34
CA VAL A 267 16.46 13.45 -16.11
C VAL A 267 15.60 14.68 -16.44
N ARG A 268 15.99 15.50 -17.42
CA ARG A 268 15.26 16.72 -17.80
C ARG A 268 13.91 16.43 -18.45
N ILE A 269 13.83 15.45 -19.36
CA ILE A 269 12.58 14.97 -19.96
C ILE A 269 11.59 14.59 -18.87
N ASN A 270 12.01 13.71 -17.95
CA ASN A 270 11.13 13.19 -16.92
C ASN A 270 10.88 14.18 -15.77
N SER A 271 11.63 15.28 -15.67
CA SER A 271 11.46 16.27 -14.58
C SER A 271 10.21 17.13 -14.70
N SER A 272 9.66 17.29 -15.91
CA SER A 272 8.45 18.08 -16.18
C SER A 272 7.14 17.28 -16.03
N GLY A 273 7.24 15.96 -15.85
CA GLY A 273 6.11 15.06 -15.60
C GLY A 273 6.16 14.47 -14.19
N THR A 274 5.68 13.22 -14.04
CA THR A 274 5.91 12.46 -12.81
C THR A 274 7.41 12.09 -12.74
N THR A 275 8.19 12.78 -11.92
CA THR A 275 9.65 12.65 -11.82
C THR A 275 10.11 11.19 -11.68
N LEU A 276 11.17 10.81 -12.39
CA LEU A 276 11.87 9.54 -12.12
C LEU A 276 12.65 9.66 -10.81
N THR A 277 12.52 8.66 -9.96
CA THR A 277 13.32 8.54 -8.73
C THR A 277 14.74 8.08 -9.05
N GLY A 278 15.67 8.22 -8.09
CA GLY A 278 17.02 7.66 -8.24
C GLY A 278 17.01 6.15 -8.47
N ASP A 279 16.08 5.41 -7.85
CA ASP A 279 15.95 3.95 -8.06
C ASP A 279 15.38 3.62 -9.46
N ASP A 280 14.51 4.46 -10.03
CA ASP A 280 14.03 4.30 -11.42
C ASP A 280 15.16 4.44 -12.44
N LEU A 281 16.06 5.42 -12.23
CA LEU A 281 17.23 5.66 -13.07
C LEU A 281 18.27 4.53 -12.94
N ILE A 282 18.49 4.00 -11.73
CA ILE A 282 19.35 2.84 -11.49
C ILE A 282 18.80 1.59 -12.19
N TYR A 283 17.50 1.31 -12.04
CA TYR A 283 16.85 0.18 -12.73
C TYR A 283 16.91 0.32 -14.25
N SER A 284 16.85 1.56 -14.74
CA SER A 284 17.02 1.85 -16.16
C SER A 284 18.42 1.51 -16.67
N ILE A 285 19.47 2.00 -16.01
CA ILE A 285 20.87 1.66 -16.35
C ILE A 285 21.10 0.14 -16.30
N TYR A 286 20.54 -0.53 -15.29
CA TYR A 286 20.57 -1.99 -15.19
C TYR A 286 19.98 -2.65 -16.45
N LYS A 287 18.80 -2.22 -16.91
CA LYS A 287 18.13 -2.80 -18.09
C LYS A 287 18.77 -2.45 -19.44
N ALA A 288 19.53 -1.36 -19.52
CA ALA A 288 20.42 -1.12 -20.65
C ALA A 288 21.63 -2.07 -20.65
N THR A 289 22.10 -2.48 -19.46
CA THR A 289 23.28 -3.34 -19.29
C THR A 289 22.97 -4.84 -19.41
N PHE A 290 21.75 -5.26 -19.02
CA PHE A 290 21.33 -6.66 -18.95
C PHE A 290 19.90 -6.86 -19.50
N ALA A 291 19.70 -6.58 -20.79
CA ALA A 291 18.38 -6.64 -21.43
C ALA A 291 17.69 -8.00 -21.25
N GLU A 292 18.44 -9.10 -21.31
CA GLU A 292 17.97 -10.47 -21.14
C GLU A 292 17.51 -10.81 -19.71
N SER A 293 17.87 -10.00 -18.71
CA SER A 293 17.55 -10.24 -17.30
C SER A 293 16.31 -9.48 -16.81
N LYS A 294 15.68 -8.66 -17.69
CA LYS A 294 14.51 -7.83 -17.34
C LYS A 294 13.41 -8.64 -16.66
N ASP A 295 12.93 -9.69 -17.32
CA ASP A 295 11.77 -10.46 -16.86
C ASP A 295 12.08 -11.22 -15.57
N LEU A 296 13.33 -11.64 -15.37
CA LEU A 296 13.80 -12.25 -14.12
C LEU A 296 13.76 -11.25 -12.96
N VAL A 297 14.13 -9.96 -13.15
CA VAL A 297 13.95 -8.92 -12.12
C VAL A 297 12.48 -8.70 -11.78
N GLU A 298 11.63 -8.61 -12.81
CA GLU A 298 10.20 -8.36 -12.66
C GLU A 298 9.44 -9.52 -12.00
N ASN A 299 10.01 -10.73 -12.05
CA ASN A 299 9.51 -11.93 -11.38
C ASN A 299 10.17 -12.18 -10.02
N ALA A 300 11.44 -11.80 -9.82
CA ALA A 300 12.17 -11.94 -8.56
C ALA A 300 11.51 -11.21 -7.39
N GLY A 301 10.84 -10.09 -7.65
CA GLY A 301 10.06 -9.36 -6.65
C GLY A 301 8.79 -10.07 -6.16
N MET A 302 8.34 -11.14 -6.83
CA MET A 302 7.16 -11.96 -6.50
C MET A 302 5.86 -11.17 -6.18
N GLY A 303 5.68 -9.96 -6.73
CA GLY A 303 4.57 -9.06 -6.39
C GLY A 303 4.67 -8.38 -5.02
N PHE A 304 5.64 -8.76 -4.18
CA PHE A 304 5.97 -8.11 -2.90
C PHE A 304 6.86 -6.87 -3.09
N ILE A 305 7.86 -6.96 -3.96
CA ILE A 305 8.94 -5.97 -4.09
C ILE A 305 8.93 -5.38 -5.49
N ALA A 306 9.00 -4.05 -5.60
CA ALA A 306 9.04 -3.37 -6.88
C ALA A 306 10.37 -3.68 -7.63
N PRO A 307 10.39 -3.80 -8.97
CA PRO A 307 11.61 -4.09 -9.73
C PRO A 307 12.77 -3.13 -9.45
N THR A 308 12.46 -1.85 -9.22
CA THR A 308 13.42 -0.80 -8.82
C THR A 308 14.06 -1.08 -7.45
N GLN A 309 13.25 -1.46 -6.47
CA GLN A 309 13.72 -1.90 -5.15
C GLN A 309 14.51 -3.21 -5.23
N THR A 310 14.10 -4.16 -6.09
CA THR A 310 14.83 -5.40 -6.34
C THR A 310 16.26 -5.12 -6.82
N ILE A 311 16.46 -4.22 -7.80
CA ILE A 311 17.82 -3.82 -8.23
C ILE A 311 18.56 -3.06 -7.13
N SER A 312 17.90 -2.15 -6.41
CA SER A 312 18.52 -1.39 -5.32
C SER A 312 19.06 -2.33 -4.22
N LEU A 313 18.29 -3.36 -3.85
CA LEU A 313 18.70 -4.41 -2.90
C LEU A 313 19.79 -5.32 -3.50
N ALA A 314 19.61 -5.84 -4.71
CA ALA A 314 20.58 -6.71 -5.39
C ALA A 314 21.97 -6.06 -5.51
N SER A 315 21.99 -4.79 -5.93
CA SER A 315 23.22 -4.02 -6.13
C SER A 315 23.96 -3.79 -4.81
N ARG A 316 23.21 -3.49 -3.74
CA ARG A 316 23.77 -3.33 -2.39
C ARG A 316 24.25 -4.65 -1.78
N LEU A 317 23.55 -5.75 -2.04
CA LEU A 317 23.91 -7.11 -1.63
C LEU A 317 25.26 -7.53 -2.25
N VAL A 318 25.37 -7.45 -3.57
CA VAL A 318 26.62 -7.76 -4.32
C VAL A 318 27.77 -6.82 -3.92
N TRP A 319 27.49 -5.53 -3.72
CA TRP A 319 28.51 -4.59 -3.26
C TRP A 319 29.04 -4.98 -1.88
N SER A 320 28.16 -5.32 -0.94
CA SER A 320 28.52 -5.77 0.40
C SER A 320 29.38 -7.02 0.33
N GLU A 321 28.94 -8.06 -0.39
CA GLU A 321 29.68 -9.31 -0.61
C GLU A 321 31.12 -9.06 -1.10
N LEU A 322 31.27 -8.33 -2.22
CA LEU A 322 32.58 -8.06 -2.84
C LEU A 322 33.49 -7.17 -1.97
N ASN A 323 32.92 -6.37 -1.06
CA ASN A 323 33.68 -5.51 -0.14
C ASN A 323 33.94 -6.13 1.24
N GLY A 324 33.74 -7.45 1.39
CA GLY A 324 33.98 -8.16 2.64
C GLY A 324 32.85 -7.99 3.65
N TYR A 325 31.60 -8.00 3.17
CA TYR A 325 30.37 -7.80 3.93
C TYR A 325 30.27 -6.44 4.66
N LYS A 326 30.89 -5.37 4.12
CA LYS A 326 30.77 -4.00 4.65
C LYS A 326 29.40 -3.40 4.40
N TYR A 327 28.97 -2.48 5.27
CA TYR A 327 27.68 -1.79 5.17
C TYR A 327 27.46 -1.11 3.81
N PRO A 328 26.51 -1.58 2.98
CA PRO A 328 26.24 -0.99 1.68
C PRO A 328 25.29 0.20 1.85
N ARG A 329 25.80 1.41 1.73
CA ARG A 329 24.96 2.61 1.65
C ARG A 329 24.02 2.52 0.44
N LYS A 330 22.87 3.20 0.49
CA LYS A 330 22.01 3.33 -0.68
C LYS A 330 22.77 4.09 -1.77
N MET A 331 22.95 3.45 -2.92
CA MET A 331 23.66 4.02 -4.07
C MET A 331 22.83 5.15 -4.68
N ASN A 332 23.48 6.26 -5.04
CA ASN A 332 22.91 7.20 -6.00
C ASN A 332 23.23 6.77 -7.44
N VAL A 333 22.65 7.45 -8.44
CA VAL A 333 22.81 7.11 -9.86
C VAL A 333 24.29 7.09 -10.28
N ARG A 334 25.09 8.06 -9.84
CA ARG A 334 26.54 8.14 -10.16
C ARG A 334 27.34 7.03 -9.49
N ASP A 335 27.02 6.69 -8.24
CA ASP A 335 27.65 5.57 -7.54
C ASP A 335 27.42 4.27 -8.32
N PHE A 336 26.18 4.06 -8.81
CA PHE A 336 25.81 2.89 -9.58
C PHE A 336 26.48 2.86 -10.97
N GLN A 337 26.49 3.99 -11.70
CA GLN A 337 27.17 4.10 -12.99
C GLN A 337 28.68 3.84 -12.90
N LYS A 338 29.31 4.23 -11.78
CA LYS A 338 30.72 3.95 -11.54
C LYS A 338 30.95 2.46 -11.27
N ILE A 339 30.22 1.86 -10.33
CA ILE A 339 30.45 0.49 -9.89
C ILE A 339 30.02 -0.55 -10.95
N ILE A 340 29.01 -0.26 -11.78
CA ILE A 340 28.55 -1.19 -12.83
C ILE A 340 29.57 -1.39 -13.96
N LYS A 341 30.58 -0.50 -14.06
CA LYS A 341 31.73 -0.66 -14.96
C LYS A 341 32.77 -1.65 -14.43
N GLU A 342 32.76 -1.96 -13.13
CA GLU A 342 33.68 -2.93 -12.53
C GLU A 342 33.25 -4.35 -12.88
N GLU A 343 34.10 -5.08 -13.61
CA GLU A 343 33.73 -6.39 -14.18
C GLU A 343 33.27 -7.40 -13.13
N ASN A 344 33.94 -7.46 -11.98
CA ASN A 344 33.54 -8.33 -10.87
C ASN A 344 32.13 -8.00 -10.34
N PHE A 345 31.82 -6.72 -10.15
CA PHE A 345 30.49 -6.30 -9.70
C PHE A 345 29.43 -6.62 -10.76
N ARG A 346 29.70 -6.25 -12.03
CA ARG A 346 28.80 -6.48 -13.16
C ARG A 346 28.47 -7.96 -13.34
N ASN A 347 29.48 -8.84 -13.32
CA ASN A 347 29.32 -10.27 -13.54
C ASN A 347 28.65 -10.96 -12.33
N THR A 348 28.94 -10.56 -11.09
CA THR A 348 28.25 -11.08 -9.90
C THR A 348 26.80 -10.63 -9.83
N LEU A 349 26.49 -9.36 -10.13
CA LEU A 349 25.12 -8.85 -10.19
C LEU A 349 24.32 -9.53 -11.30
N LYS A 350 24.93 -9.78 -12.47
CA LYS A 350 24.33 -10.60 -13.52
C LYS A 350 24.05 -12.01 -13.02
N SER A 351 25.04 -12.71 -12.47
CA SER A 351 24.89 -14.09 -11.94
C SER A 351 23.84 -14.21 -10.84
N LEU A 352 23.67 -13.17 -10.01
CA LEU A 352 22.66 -13.15 -8.95
C LEU A 352 21.23 -13.05 -9.49
N ILE A 353 21.02 -12.35 -10.61
CA ILE A 353 19.70 -12.05 -11.17
C ILE A 353 19.33 -12.94 -12.38
N SER A 354 20.29 -13.26 -13.26
CA SER A 354 20.10 -14.09 -14.45
C SER A 354 19.96 -15.60 -14.15
N LYS A 355 19.95 -15.95 -12.86
CA LYS A 355 19.55 -17.27 -12.37
C LYS A 355 18.05 -17.47 -12.61
N ASP A 356 17.63 -18.72 -12.77
CA ASP A 356 16.22 -19.04 -13.01
C ASP A 356 15.32 -18.60 -11.84
N ASN A 357 14.00 -18.62 -12.04
CA ASN A 357 13.02 -18.31 -11.00
C ASN A 357 13.08 -19.26 -9.76
N ASN A 358 13.99 -20.23 -9.71
CA ASN A 358 14.20 -21.11 -8.55
C ASN A 358 15.54 -20.86 -7.84
N SER A 359 16.36 -19.91 -8.30
CA SER A 359 17.72 -19.68 -7.78
C SER A 359 18.10 -18.19 -7.72
N GLY A 360 19.30 -17.90 -7.19
CA GLY A 360 19.81 -16.52 -7.06
C GLY A 360 18.96 -15.64 -6.15
N ILE A 361 18.71 -14.40 -6.57
CA ILE A 361 17.94 -13.42 -5.80
C ILE A 361 16.48 -13.84 -5.59
N HIS A 362 15.86 -14.52 -6.56
CA HIS A 362 14.48 -14.99 -6.39
C HIS A 362 14.40 -15.99 -5.22
N SER A 363 15.28 -16.99 -5.18
CA SER A 363 15.32 -17.94 -4.06
C SER A 363 15.64 -17.24 -2.73
N LEU A 364 16.53 -16.25 -2.71
CA LEU A 364 16.89 -15.53 -1.50
C LEU A 364 15.72 -14.70 -0.95
N PHE A 365 15.01 -13.98 -1.83
CA PHE A 365 13.80 -13.23 -1.48
C PHE A 365 12.68 -14.16 -1.02
N LYS A 366 12.50 -15.31 -1.69
CA LYS A 366 11.51 -16.34 -1.32
C LYS A 366 11.79 -16.92 0.06
N THR A 367 13.05 -17.24 0.37
CA THR A 367 13.45 -17.68 1.72
C THR A 367 13.21 -16.57 2.74
N ALA A 368 13.65 -15.33 2.49
CA ALA A 368 13.45 -14.20 3.40
C ALA A 368 11.96 -13.90 3.68
N ILE A 369 11.10 -13.94 2.66
CA ILE A 369 9.65 -13.73 2.80
C ILE A 369 8.99 -14.93 3.51
N THR A 370 9.43 -16.17 3.24
CA THR A 370 8.96 -17.36 3.97
C THR A 370 9.29 -17.25 5.46
N ILE A 371 10.53 -16.86 5.80
CA ILE A 371 10.96 -16.59 7.17
C ILE A 371 10.03 -15.57 7.82
N LEU A 372 9.89 -14.39 7.20
CA LEU A 372 9.06 -13.27 7.69
C LEU A 372 7.56 -13.58 7.78
N SER A 373 7.06 -14.62 7.11
CA SER A 373 5.65 -15.02 7.17
C SER A 373 5.31 -15.90 8.37
N CYS A 374 6.29 -16.53 9.01
CA CYS A 374 6.08 -17.62 9.98
C CYS A 374 5.24 -18.80 9.45
N ARG A 375 5.00 -18.90 8.13
CA ARG A 375 4.22 -19.98 7.51
C ARG A 375 4.80 -21.35 7.83
N GLY A 376 3.96 -22.24 8.34
CA GLY A 376 4.31 -23.62 8.66
C GLY A 376 5.16 -23.80 9.92
N ASN A 377 5.37 -22.76 10.72
CA ASN A 377 6.13 -22.82 11.96
C ASN A 377 5.23 -23.25 13.14
N SER A 378 5.52 -24.40 13.76
CA SER A 378 4.71 -24.96 14.85
C SER A 378 4.70 -24.12 16.14
N LEU A 379 5.72 -23.27 16.33
CA LEU A 379 5.86 -22.38 17.49
C LEU A 379 5.07 -21.07 17.33
N PHE A 380 4.64 -20.72 16.10
CA PHE A 380 3.92 -19.50 15.82
C PHE A 380 2.47 -19.78 15.40
N LYS A 381 1.48 -19.29 16.16
CA LYS A 381 0.07 -19.48 15.80
C LYS A 381 -0.33 -18.57 14.62
N GLY A 382 -0.68 -19.17 13.50
CA GLY A 382 -1.16 -18.45 12.30
C GLY A 382 -0.01 -18.04 11.38
N GLU A 383 -0.18 -16.95 10.64
CA GLU A 383 0.85 -16.41 9.74
C GLU A 383 0.91 -14.89 9.85
N ILE A 384 2.09 -14.31 9.68
CA ILE A 384 2.25 -12.84 9.60
C ILE A 384 1.63 -12.36 8.28
N PRO A 385 0.69 -11.39 8.31
CA PRO A 385 0.04 -10.93 7.10
C PRO A 385 1.04 -10.42 6.06
N PRO A 386 0.94 -10.87 4.80
CA PRO A 386 1.83 -10.41 3.73
C PRO A 386 1.89 -8.89 3.56
N ILE A 387 0.82 -8.15 3.88
CA ILE A 387 0.87 -6.68 3.94
C ILE A 387 1.89 -6.15 4.97
N LEU A 388 2.05 -6.78 6.13
CA LEU A 388 3.06 -6.40 7.12
C LEU A 388 4.47 -6.70 6.62
N ILE A 389 4.66 -7.81 5.91
CA ILE A 389 5.93 -8.14 5.24
C ILE A 389 6.23 -7.08 4.17
N LYS A 390 5.25 -6.71 3.35
CA LYS A 390 5.36 -5.70 2.28
C LYS A 390 5.63 -4.30 2.84
N GLN A 391 4.98 -3.94 3.95
CA GLN A 391 5.25 -2.71 4.70
C GLN A 391 6.67 -2.71 5.27
N PHE A 392 7.09 -3.78 5.95
CA PHE A 392 8.44 -3.95 6.48
C PHE A 392 9.51 -3.81 5.40
N ILE A 393 9.36 -4.48 4.25
CA ILE A 393 10.31 -4.34 3.13
C ILE A 393 10.33 -2.89 2.62
N LYS A 394 9.17 -2.22 2.51
CA LYS A 394 9.07 -0.84 2.02
C LYS A 394 9.69 0.18 2.98
N THR A 395 9.43 0.08 4.29
CA THR A 395 9.83 1.07 5.31
C THR A 395 11.17 0.76 5.97
N SER A 396 11.58 -0.51 6.01
CA SER A 396 12.77 -1.00 6.72
C SER A 396 13.73 -1.74 5.77
N GLN A 397 13.93 -1.18 4.56
CA GLN A 397 14.77 -1.74 3.50
C GLN A 397 16.16 -2.20 3.98
N ASP A 398 16.81 -1.46 4.87
CA ASP A 398 18.14 -1.81 5.36
C ASP A 398 18.13 -3.01 6.33
N LEU A 399 17.04 -3.22 7.08
CA LEU A 399 16.86 -4.42 7.92
C LEU A 399 16.52 -5.65 7.06
N PHE A 400 15.73 -5.47 6.00
CA PHE A 400 15.49 -6.53 5.03
C PHE A 400 16.79 -6.90 4.29
N LEU A 401 17.59 -5.92 3.88
CA LEU A 401 18.89 -6.17 3.28
C LEU A 401 19.88 -6.85 4.24
N PHE A 402 19.86 -6.50 5.54
CA PHE A 402 20.64 -7.21 6.56
C PHE A 402 20.29 -8.71 6.59
N LEU A 403 19.00 -9.04 6.60
CA LEU A 403 18.54 -10.43 6.51
C LEU A 403 19.03 -11.11 5.23
N LEU A 404 18.89 -10.45 4.07
CA LEU A 404 19.35 -11.00 2.78
C LEU A 404 20.86 -11.28 2.77
N CYS A 405 21.68 -10.35 3.26
CA CYS A 405 23.13 -10.52 3.36
C CYS A 405 23.50 -11.65 4.33
N TRP A 406 22.80 -11.76 5.46
CA TRP A 406 23.03 -12.81 6.46
C TRP A 406 22.70 -14.20 5.87
N LEU A 407 21.56 -14.33 5.20
CA LEU A 407 21.14 -15.57 4.51
C LEU A 407 22.09 -15.97 3.36
N GLN A 408 22.58 -15.00 2.58
CA GLN A 408 23.56 -15.28 1.53
C GLN A 408 24.88 -15.78 2.11
N LYS A 409 25.30 -15.24 3.26
CA LYS A 409 26.57 -15.57 3.91
C LYS A 409 26.56 -16.93 4.63
N HIS A 410 25.50 -17.21 5.38
CA HIS A 410 25.44 -18.35 6.32
C HIS A 410 24.57 -19.51 5.83
N GLY A 411 23.74 -19.30 4.80
CA GLY A 411 22.87 -20.31 4.22
C GLY A 411 21.39 -20.11 4.55
N CYS A 412 20.56 -21.02 4.04
CA CYS A 412 19.09 -20.92 4.06
C CYS A 412 18.37 -21.97 4.92
N THR A 413 19.07 -22.93 5.52
CA THR A 413 18.46 -23.94 6.40
C THR A 413 18.32 -23.35 7.80
N ILE A 414 17.07 -23.16 8.24
CA ILE A 414 16.73 -22.44 9.47
C ILE A 414 15.68 -23.26 10.22
N SER A 415 15.88 -23.49 11.52
CA SER A 415 14.91 -24.16 12.38
C SER A 415 13.71 -23.27 12.70
N GLU A 416 12.61 -23.87 13.16
CA GLU A 416 11.43 -23.10 13.60
C GLU A 416 11.77 -22.09 14.71
N SER A 417 12.70 -22.43 15.61
CA SER A 417 13.19 -21.54 16.66
C SER A 417 13.95 -20.34 16.07
N GLU A 418 14.95 -20.59 15.21
CA GLU A 418 15.72 -19.52 14.57
C GLU A 418 14.85 -18.61 13.70
N GLN A 419 13.85 -19.16 12.99
CA GLN A 419 12.88 -18.37 12.23
C GLN A 419 12.15 -17.39 13.15
N LEU A 420 11.69 -17.86 14.32
CA LEU A 420 11.01 -17.00 15.30
C LEU A 420 11.95 -15.93 15.85
N GLN A 421 13.22 -16.26 16.14
CA GLN A 421 14.26 -15.32 16.57
C GLN A 421 14.53 -14.21 15.53
N ILE A 422 14.62 -14.58 14.25
CA ILE A 422 14.80 -13.63 13.14
C ILE A 422 13.63 -12.64 13.09
N VAL A 423 12.40 -13.15 13.09
CA VAL A 423 11.18 -12.35 13.01
C VAL A 423 11.01 -11.45 14.23
N ALA A 424 11.18 -12.01 15.44
CA ALA A 424 11.11 -11.29 16.70
C ALA A 424 12.03 -10.06 16.71
N LYS A 425 13.29 -10.22 16.31
CA LYS A 425 14.25 -9.12 16.24
C LYS A 425 13.94 -8.11 15.15
N LEU A 426 13.67 -8.55 13.91
CA LEU A 426 13.42 -7.65 12.79
C LEU A 426 12.18 -6.78 13.00
N LEU A 427 11.10 -7.36 13.54
CA LEU A 427 9.90 -6.59 13.90
C LEU A 427 10.15 -5.69 15.11
N SER A 428 10.90 -6.15 16.13
CA SER A 428 11.31 -5.29 17.25
C SER A 428 12.09 -4.05 16.76
N PHE A 429 13.06 -4.25 15.85
CA PHE A 429 13.84 -3.17 15.28
C PHE A 429 12.99 -2.22 14.42
N SER A 430 12.08 -2.76 13.61
CA SER A 430 11.20 -1.96 12.73
C SER A 430 10.17 -1.14 13.52
N TRP A 431 9.54 -1.75 14.54
CA TRP A 431 8.38 -1.18 15.24
C TRP A 431 8.72 -0.34 16.46
N PHE A 432 9.93 -0.48 17.00
CA PHE A 432 10.41 0.28 18.17
C PHE A 432 11.62 1.15 17.84
N SER A 433 11.66 1.64 16.60
CA SER A 433 12.56 2.70 16.11
C SER A 433 14.05 2.41 16.25
N PHE A 434 14.52 1.28 15.75
CA PHE A 434 15.95 0.97 15.75
C PHE A 434 16.75 2.02 14.96
N ALA A 435 17.68 2.69 15.64
CA ALA A 435 18.65 3.57 15.03
C ALA A 435 19.96 2.83 14.71
N ASN A 436 20.64 3.26 13.65
CA ASN A 436 22.03 2.90 13.32
C ASN A 436 22.27 1.50 12.68
N THR A 437 21.56 1.21 11.58
CA THR A 437 21.85 0.04 10.71
C THR A 437 23.32 -0.10 10.24
N PRO A 438 24.11 0.97 10.00
CA PRO A 438 25.54 0.83 9.74
C PRO A 438 26.31 0.10 10.84
N LYS A 439 25.90 0.27 12.10
CA LYS A 439 26.49 -0.43 13.25
C LYS A 439 25.95 -1.85 13.38
N LEU A 440 24.66 -2.06 13.11
CA LEU A 440 24.07 -3.41 13.01
C LEU A 440 24.87 -4.32 12.09
N TRP A 441 25.35 -3.74 10.99
CA TRP A 441 26.16 -4.42 9.99
C TRP A 441 27.49 -4.99 10.48
N GLU A 442 28.05 -4.50 11.58
CA GLU A 442 29.30 -5.07 12.12
C GLU A 442 29.10 -6.49 12.66
N GLU A 443 27.85 -6.89 12.96
CA GLU A 443 27.52 -8.24 13.41
C GLU A 443 27.04 -9.17 12.28
N ILE A 444 27.08 -8.74 11.01
CA ILE A 444 26.63 -9.56 9.87
C ILE A 444 27.42 -10.88 9.74
N THR A 445 28.65 -10.92 10.26
CA THR A 445 29.53 -12.09 10.25
C THR A 445 29.20 -13.11 11.34
N GLU A 446 28.36 -12.76 12.31
CA GLU A 446 28.03 -13.61 13.44
C GLU A 446 26.86 -14.55 13.10
N ILE A 447 27.10 -15.86 13.06
CA ILE A 447 26.04 -16.84 12.80
C ILE A 447 25.03 -16.90 13.97
N SER A 448 25.49 -16.78 15.21
CA SER A 448 24.63 -16.69 16.40
C SER A 448 24.00 -15.30 16.59
N PHE A 449 24.04 -14.41 15.59
CA PHE A 449 23.46 -13.07 15.69
C PHE A 449 22.01 -13.10 16.18
N TRP A 450 21.17 -14.00 15.66
CA TRP A 450 19.74 -14.07 16.02
C TRP A 450 19.49 -14.56 17.46
N GLU A 451 20.40 -15.38 18.01
CA GLU A 451 20.34 -15.88 19.38
C GLU A 451 20.70 -14.82 20.45
N LYS A 452 21.47 -13.78 20.06
CA LYS A 452 21.90 -12.73 21.00
C LYS A 452 20.67 -12.05 21.65
N PRO A 453 20.71 -11.69 22.93
CA PRO A 453 19.57 -11.06 23.57
C PRO A 453 19.33 -9.64 23.02
N LEU A 454 18.06 -9.27 22.90
CA LEU A 454 17.61 -7.97 22.37
C LEU A 454 18.09 -6.79 23.25
N ASN A 455 18.36 -7.03 24.54
CA ASN A 455 18.87 -6.00 25.45
C ASN A 455 20.21 -5.40 25.03
N GLN A 456 21.06 -6.13 24.30
CA GLN A 456 22.32 -5.63 23.71
C GLN A 456 22.09 -4.53 22.65
N TYR A 457 20.87 -4.41 22.12
CA TYR A 457 20.48 -3.45 21.09
C TYR A 457 19.48 -2.39 21.60
N LEU A 458 19.04 -2.46 22.87
CA LEU A 458 18.33 -1.35 23.53
C LEU A 458 19.26 -0.16 23.73
N TRP A 459 20.53 -0.41 24.02
CA TRP A 459 21.59 0.59 24.16
C TRP A 459 22.85 0.13 23.45
N TRP A 460 23.32 0.87 22.45
CA TRP A 460 24.49 0.52 21.65
C TRP A 460 25.46 1.68 21.54
N ASN A 461 26.71 1.48 22.01
CA ASN A 461 27.83 2.42 21.89
C ASN A 461 27.51 3.84 22.40
N GLY A 462 26.87 3.94 23.57
CA GLY A 462 26.58 5.22 24.20
C GLY A 462 25.34 5.95 23.67
N LYS A 463 24.47 5.26 22.91
CA LYS A 463 23.19 5.79 22.43
C LYS A 463 22.07 4.76 22.56
N ASP A 464 20.84 5.26 22.66
CA ASP A 464 19.63 4.46 22.58
C ASP A 464 19.54 3.79 21.19
N GLY A 465 19.31 2.48 21.14
CA GLY A 465 19.25 1.67 19.91
C GLY A 465 17.81 1.49 19.43
N ILE A 466 17.04 0.60 20.07
CA ILE A 466 15.56 0.61 20.08
C ILE A 466 15.01 1.18 21.38
N HIS A 467 13.74 1.58 21.38
CA HIS A 467 13.01 1.90 22.60
C HIS A 467 12.97 0.72 23.58
N PHE A 468 13.08 1.01 24.88
CA PHE A 468 13.10 -0.01 25.94
C PHE A 468 11.73 -0.68 26.09
N LEU A 469 11.65 -1.94 25.63
CA LEU A 469 10.46 -2.77 25.73
C LEU A 469 10.17 -3.12 27.21
N LEU A 470 8.89 -3.05 27.60
CA LEU A 470 8.43 -3.42 28.94
C LEU A 470 7.61 -4.72 28.91
N PRO A 471 7.64 -5.55 29.97
CA PRO A 471 6.76 -6.70 30.08
C PRO A 471 5.30 -6.23 30.14
N PRO A 472 4.35 -6.85 29.40
CA PRO A 472 2.96 -6.41 29.36
C PRO A 472 2.32 -6.23 30.74
N ASP A 473 2.56 -7.16 31.67
CA ASP A 473 2.07 -7.07 33.05
C ASP A 473 2.60 -5.84 33.80
N MET A 474 3.83 -5.39 33.53
CA MET A 474 4.38 -4.20 34.18
C MET A 474 3.67 -2.93 33.69
N ILE A 475 3.34 -2.88 32.39
CA ILE A 475 2.54 -1.80 31.79
C ILE A 475 1.11 -1.84 32.36
N ARG A 476 0.53 -3.04 32.50
CA ARG A 476 -0.81 -3.27 33.04
C ARG A 476 -0.94 -2.76 34.48
N HIS A 477 -0.06 -3.24 35.37
CA HIS A 477 -0.02 -2.76 36.75
C HIS A 477 0.24 -1.26 36.86
N TYR A 478 0.98 -0.64 35.91
CA TYR A 478 1.21 0.80 35.93
C TYR A 478 -0.08 1.60 35.67
N TYR A 479 -0.86 1.23 34.65
CA TYR A 479 -2.13 1.89 34.31
C TYR A 479 -3.28 1.53 35.27
N GLU A 480 -3.19 0.43 36.01
CA GLU A 480 -4.14 0.05 37.07
C GLU A 480 -3.98 0.85 38.38
N GLN A 481 -2.95 1.71 38.50
CA GLN A 481 -2.78 2.56 39.69
C GLN A 481 -3.79 3.71 39.72
N ASP A 482 -4.52 3.86 40.82
CA ASP A 482 -5.48 4.96 41.05
C ASP A 482 -4.91 6.35 40.73
N ILE A 483 -3.61 6.60 41.02
CA ILE A 483 -2.96 7.87 40.73
C ILE A 483 -2.80 8.12 39.23
N VAL A 484 -2.44 7.08 38.46
CA VAL A 484 -2.30 7.17 36.99
C VAL A 484 -3.67 7.34 36.34
N GLU A 485 -4.69 6.63 36.81
CA GLU A 485 -6.07 6.83 36.33
C GLU A 485 -6.56 8.26 36.62
N ARG A 486 -6.39 8.77 37.85
CA ARG A 486 -6.76 10.16 38.19
C ARG A 486 -6.07 11.20 37.30
N LEU A 487 -4.78 11.05 37.00
CA LEU A 487 -4.03 11.96 36.11
C LEU A 487 -4.61 12.08 34.69
N PHE A 488 -5.36 11.08 34.22
CA PHE A 488 -6.09 11.17 32.95
C PHE A 488 -7.53 11.67 33.10
N LEU A 489 -8.20 11.39 34.22
CA LEU A 489 -9.60 11.73 34.44
C LEU A 489 -9.84 13.17 34.94
N GLU A 490 -8.87 13.79 35.61
CA GLU A 490 -9.02 15.13 36.19
C GLU A 490 -8.95 16.26 35.13
N HIS A 491 -9.78 17.29 35.29
CA HIS A 491 -9.97 18.36 34.30
C HIS A 491 -8.93 19.50 34.36
N GLU A 492 -8.04 19.55 35.36
CA GLU A 492 -6.98 20.57 35.47
C GLU A 492 -5.77 20.26 34.56
N THR A 493 -6.02 20.11 33.26
CA THR A 493 -5.03 19.68 32.26
C THR A 493 -3.83 20.63 32.07
N GLU A 494 -3.90 21.87 32.57
CA GLU A 494 -2.80 22.85 32.45
C GLU A 494 -1.64 22.62 33.44
N LYS A 495 -1.83 21.81 34.49
CA LYS A 495 -0.80 21.61 35.55
C LYS A 495 0.07 20.37 35.41
N HIS A 496 -0.33 19.38 34.59
CA HIS A 496 0.36 18.08 34.54
C HIS A 496 1.13 17.87 33.23
N GLN A 497 2.37 18.36 33.17
CA GLN A 497 3.31 18.14 32.06
C GLN A 497 3.61 16.65 31.77
N HIS A 498 3.18 15.72 32.63
CA HIS A 498 3.65 14.33 32.65
C HIS A 498 2.56 13.25 32.62
N ARG A 499 1.30 13.55 32.24
CA ARG A 499 0.24 12.52 32.17
C ARG A 499 0.52 11.36 31.20
N TRP A 500 1.35 11.57 30.18
CA TRP A 500 1.86 10.52 29.28
C TRP A 500 3.22 9.93 29.72
N GLY A 501 3.80 10.48 30.78
CA GLY A 501 5.10 10.09 31.31
C GLY A 501 5.01 9.01 32.39
N LEU A 502 6.17 8.66 32.91
CA LEU A 502 6.33 7.77 34.06
C LEU A 502 6.04 8.54 35.35
N TRP A 503 5.13 8.04 36.17
CA TRP A 503 4.90 8.54 37.53
C TRP A 503 6.01 8.05 38.46
N GLU A 504 6.55 8.91 39.33
CA GLU A 504 7.78 8.63 40.08
C GLU A 504 7.58 7.73 41.31
N GLU A 505 6.35 7.26 41.55
CA GLU A 505 6.00 6.41 42.69
C GLU A 505 5.40 5.06 42.25
N GLY A 506 5.27 4.12 43.20
CA GLY A 506 4.58 2.86 42.99
C GLY A 506 5.23 1.98 41.91
N VAL A 507 4.48 1.64 40.87
CA VAL A 507 4.96 0.81 39.76
C VAL A 507 5.98 1.55 38.89
N GLY A 508 5.98 2.89 38.86
CA GLY A 508 6.95 3.64 38.07
C GLY A 508 8.39 3.51 38.57
N MET A 509 8.58 3.38 39.89
CA MET A 509 9.89 3.01 40.46
C MET A 509 10.32 1.61 40.04
N LYS A 510 9.40 0.64 39.96
CA LYS A 510 9.72 -0.72 39.46
C LYS A 510 10.10 -0.71 37.97
N ILE A 511 9.51 0.19 37.18
CA ILE A 511 9.89 0.43 35.77
C ILE A 511 11.29 1.05 35.69
N LYS A 512 11.62 2.06 36.52
CA LYS A 512 12.96 2.63 36.64
C LYS A 512 14.02 1.58 37.01
N GLU A 513 13.72 0.74 38.01
CA GLU A 513 14.56 -0.38 38.44
C GLU A 513 14.75 -1.41 37.32
N TYR A 514 13.68 -1.76 36.59
CA TYR A 514 13.71 -2.66 35.45
C TYR A 514 14.62 -2.13 34.32
N TYR A 515 14.48 -0.85 33.95
CA TYR A 515 15.37 -0.22 32.97
C TYR A 515 16.83 -0.23 33.45
N SER A 516 17.07 0.10 34.73
CA SER A 516 18.42 0.11 35.31
C SER A 516 19.06 -1.29 35.28
N LYS A 517 18.27 -2.33 35.60
CA LYS A 517 18.69 -3.74 35.54
C LYS A 517 19.08 -4.14 34.11
N ILE A 518 18.23 -3.81 33.13
CA ILE A 518 18.47 -4.12 31.71
C ILE A 518 19.70 -3.40 31.17
N LYS A 519 19.90 -2.14 31.54
CA LYS A 519 21.03 -1.33 31.08
C LYS A 519 22.33 -1.62 31.85
N SER A 520 22.24 -2.34 32.98
CA SER A 520 23.34 -2.58 33.93
C SER A 520 23.97 -1.30 34.50
N GLU A 521 23.18 -0.22 34.60
CA GLU A 521 23.58 1.08 35.18
C GLU A 521 22.40 1.74 35.90
N SER A 522 22.68 2.68 36.81
CA SER A 522 21.61 3.51 37.41
C SER A 522 21.07 4.50 36.38
N ILE A 523 19.75 4.57 36.25
CA ILE A 523 19.06 5.49 35.34
C ILE A 523 18.26 6.49 36.15
N GLU A 524 18.45 7.78 35.91
CA GLU A 524 17.66 8.83 36.57
C GLU A 524 16.21 8.87 36.10
N ILE A 525 15.32 9.39 36.95
CA ILE A 525 13.87 9.27 36.76
C ILE A 525 13.39 9.99 35.49
N GLU A 526 14.01 11.12 35.13
CA GLU A 526 13.74 11.88 33.91
C GLU A 526 14.09 11.07 32.66
N LYS A 527 15.18 10.28 32.72
CA LYS A 527 15.60 9.42 31.60
C LYS A 527 14.76 8.14 31.51
N ALA A 528 14.36 7.56 32.65
CA ALA A 528 13.38 6.48 32.68
C ALA A 528 12.02 6.93 32.15
N ASN A 529 11.58 8.14 32.48
CA ASN A 529 10.41 8.79 31.90
C ASN A 529 10.54 8.96 30.39
N GLU A 530 11.69 9.45 29.90
CA GLU A 530 11.97 9.56 28.46
C GLU A 530 11.83 8.23 27.71
N TYR A 531 12.34 7.13 28.28
CA TYR A 531 12.16 5.79 27.73
C TYR A 531 10.71 5.34 27.75
N PHE A 532 10.00 5.57 28.85
CA PHE A 532 8.61 5.19 29.02
C PHE A 532 7.68 5.86 28.01
N TRP A 533 7.64 7.20 27.94
CA TRP A 533 6.67 7.87 27.06
C TRP A 533 6.94 7.61 25.57
N LYS A 534 8.22 7.45 25.17
CA LYS A 534 8.58 7.06 23.80
C LYS A 534 8.08 5.65 23.46
N PHE A 535 8.27 4.68 24.35
CA PHE A 535 7.79 3.32 24.18
C PHE A 535 6.24 3.26 24.15
N ILE A 536 5.57 3.94 25.08
CA ILE A 536 4.10 4.06 25.11
C ILE A 536 3.58 4.70 23.81
N GLY A 537 4.24 5.73 23.30
CA GLY A 537 3.91 6.34 22.01
C GLY A 537 3.90 5.34 20.85
N GLN A 538 4.89 4.44 20.77
CA GLN A 538 4.91 3.41 19.72
C GLN A 538 3.74 2.44 19.83
N ILE A 539 3.46 1.87 21.02
CA ILE A 539 2.34 0.92 21.16
C ILE A 539 0.96 1.60 21.00
N LYS A 540 0.88 2.91 21.26
CA LYS A 540 -0.31 3.74 21.05
C LYS A 540 -0.58 4.05 19.57
N GLU A 541 0.44 4.17 18.73
CA GLU A 541 0.30 4.77 17.38
C GLU A 541 0.72 3.86 16.22
N ASN A 542 1.57 2.86 16.46
CA ASN A 542 2.02 1.93 15.42
C ASN A 542 0.92 0.92 15.07
N LYS A 543 0.12 1.25 14.06
CA LYS A 543 -1.00 0.43 13.58
C LYS A 543 -0.61 -0.97 13.07
N SER A 544 0.69 -1.23 12.85
CA SER A 544 1.20 -2.56 12.45
C SER A 544 0.91 -3.61 13.53
N LEU A 545 0.95 -3.22 14.82
CA LEU A 545 0.61 -4.07 15.96
C LEU A 545 -0.86 -4.54 15.89
N ILE A 546 -1.78 -3.67 15.43
CA ILE A 546 -3.18 -4.02 15.24
C ILE A 546 -3.34 -5.11 14.17
N LEU A 547 -2.69 -4.94 13.01
CA LEU A 547 -2.74 -5.95 11.92
C LEU A 547 -2.12 -7.29 12.35
N PHE A 548 -1.11 -7.26 13.22
CA PHE A 548 -0.49 -8.45 13.78
C PHE A 548 -1.40 -9.17 14.79
N ALA A 549 -2.10 -8.41 15.64
CA ALA A 549 -3.07 -8.96 16.59
C ALA A 549 -4.32 -9.51 15.89
N GLN A 550 -4.83 -8.81 14.87
CA GLN A 550 -5.95 -9.24 14.03
C GLN A 550 -5.53 -10.16 12.86
N ARG A 551 -4.32 -10.72 12.85
CA ARG A 551 -3.75 -11.39 11.66
C ARG A 551 -4.59 -12.52 11.08
N ASP A 552 -5.25 -13.32 11.93
CA ASP A 552 -6.08 -14.44 11.48
C ASP A 552 -7.23 -13.93 10.59
N TYR A 553 -7.87 -12.83 11.01
CA TYR A 553 -8.90 -12.12 10.27
C TYR A 553 -8.36 -11.41 9.01
N ILE A 554 -7.21 -10.73 9.12
CA ILE A 554 -6.59 -10.04 7.96
C ILE A 554 -6.20 -11.04 6.86
N ASN A 555 -5.69 -12.21 7.22
CA ASN A 555 -5.31 -13.26 6.28
C ASN A 555 -6.54 -13.94 5.65
N SER A 556 -7.61 -14.16 6.42
CA SER A 556 -8.83 -14.78 5.89
C SER A 556 -9.59 -13.87 4.92
N GLU A 557 -9.72 -12.57 5.23
CA GLU A 557 -10.50 -11.63 4.40
C GLU A 557 -9.71 -11.02 3.23
N PHE A 558 -8.38 -10.85 3.38
CA PHE A 558 -7.55 -10.13 2.39
C PHE A 558 -6.42 -10.97 1.79
N GLY A 559 -6.53 -12.31 1.89
CA GLY A 559 -5.56 -13.29 1.35
C GLY A 559 -5.16 -13.07 -0.11
N ASP A 560 -6.08 -12.57 -0.95
CA ASP A 560 -5.84 -12.32 -2.38
C ASP A 560 -5.19 -10.94 -2.66
N TYR A 561 -5.52 -9.92 -1.86
CA TYR A 561 -4.92 -8.58 -1.98
C TYR A 561 -3.41 -8.60 -1.68
N ASN A 562 -3.01 -9.53 -0.81
CA ASN A 562 -1.63 -9.78 -0.42
C ASN A 562 -0.71 -10.17 -1.59
N GLN A 563 -1.24 -10.50 -2.78
CA GLN A 563 -0.45 -10.97 -3.93
C GLN A 563 -0.16 -9.90 -5.00
N MET A 564 -0.86 -8.74 -5.01
CA MET A 564 -0.87 -7.79 -6.15
C MET A 564 -1.26 -6.32 -5.79
N GLU A 565 -0.75 -5.26 -6.45
CA GLU A 565 0.48 -5.17 -7.27
C GLU A 565 1.15 -3.76 -7.31
N THR A 566 1.11 -3.05 -8.46
CA THR A 566 2.00 -1.94 -8.92
C THR A 566 1.47 -0.51 -8.84
N LEU A 567 0.15 -0.30 -8.76
CA LEU A 567 -0.43 1.04 -8.66
C LEU A 567 -0.07 1.68 -7.31
N GLU A 568 0.59 2.85 -7.32
CA GLU A 568 0.97 3.57 -6.08
C GLU A 568 -0.23 3.99 -5.22
N ASP A 569 -1.46 3.89 -5.74
CA ASP A 569 -2.71 4.30 -5.10
C ASP A 569 -3.79 3.19 -5.01
N THR A 570 -3.40 1.91 -5.00
CA THR A 570 -4.27 0.89 -4.38
C THR A 570 -4.25 1.09 -2.87
N ASN A 571 -5.21 1.88 -2.40
CA ASN A 571 -5.50 2.00 -0.97
C ASN A 571 -5.83 0.62 -0.36
N ALA A 572 -5.45 0.43 0.90
CA ALA A 572 -5.71 -0.81 1.63
C ALA A 572 -7.23 -1.17 1.66
N PRO A 573 -7.58 -2.47 1.59
CA PRO A 573 -8.98 -2.93 1.52
C PRO A 573 -9.74 -2.98 2.86
N TRP A 574 -9.19 -2.37 3.91
CA TRP A 574 -9.86 -2.14 5.19
C TRP A 574 -9.89 -0.65 5.51
N ASP A 575 -10.87 -0.23 6.29
CA ASP A 575 -10.89 1.09 6.93
C ASP A 575 -10.31 0.96 8.35
N TRP A 576 -9.73 2.06 8.86
CA TRP A 576 -9.32 2.18 10.26
C TRP A 576 -10.50 2.74 11.07
N ASP A 577 -11.20 1.86 11.77
CA ASP A 577 -12.42 2.19 12.50
C ASP A 577 -12.18 2.29 14.01
N HIS A 578 -13.06 3.03 14.69
CA HIS A 578 -13.01 3.33 16.12
C HIS A 578 -14.09 2.54 16.87
N ILE A 579 -13.69 1.76 17.89
CA ILE A 579 -14.62 1.01 18.76
C ILE A 579 -15.56 1.97 19.50
N TYR A 580 -15.01 3.04 20.09
CA TYR A 580 -15.75 4.20 20.56
C TYR A 580 -15.81 5.26 19.44
N PRO A 581 -16.99 5.56 18.89
CA PRO A 581 -17.11 6.36 17.67
C PRO A 581 -16.45 7.73 17.75
N ASN A 582 -15.56 8.06 16.81
CA ASN A 582 -14.97 9.41 16.73
C ASN A 582 -16.01 10.51 16.43
N SER A 583 -17.18 10.15 15.86
CA SER A 583 -18.35 11.04 15.74
C SER A 583 -18.87 11.55 17.10
N TRP A 584 -18.60 10.84 18.20
CA TRP A 584 -18.98 11.24 19.55
C TRP A 584 -17.95 12.16 20.22
N VAL A 585 -16.85 12.46 19.53
CA VAL A 585 -15.71 13.26 20.02
C VAL A 585 -15.47 14.49 19.14
N TYR A 586 -15.44 14.30 17.82
CA TYR A 586 -15.16 15.34 16.84
C TYR A 586 -16.22 16.45 16.87
N ASN A 587 -15.77 17.71 17.04
CA ASN A 587 -16.60 18.91 17.21
C ASN A 587 -17.65 18.84 18.34
N MET A 588 -17.52 17.91 19.30
CA MET A 588 -18.47 17.74 20.39
C MET A 588 -18.10 18.51 21.66
N LYS A 589 -19.08 19.22 22.23
CA LYS A 589 -19.02 19.86 23.57
C LYS A 589 -19.18 18.81 24.68
N TYR A 590 -18.66 19.11 25.88
CA TYR A 590 -18.77 18.24 27.07
C TYR A 590 -18.24 16.82 26.83
N CYS A 591 -17.04 16.72 26.25
CA CYS A 591 -16.28 15.49 26.13
C CYS A 591 -15.08 15.58 27.06
N ALA A 592 -14.83 14.55 27.87
CA ALA A 592 -13.69 14.50 28.78
C ALA A 592 -12.35 14.55 28.02
N PRO A 593 -11.29 15.17 28.58
CA PRO A 593 -9.97 15.25 27.93
C PRO A 593 -9.43 13.89 27.51
N VAL A 594 -9.42 12.89 28.42
CA VAL A 594 -8.97 11.52 28.17
C VAL A 594 -9.56 10.88 26.91
N ILE A 595 -10.82 11.21 26.56
CA ILE A 595 -11.45 10.68 25.36
C ILE A 595 -10.79 11.28 24.12
N ARG A 596 -10.57 12.60 24.08
CA ARG A 596 -9.87 13.27 22.97
C ARG A 596 -8.41 12.81 22.85
N ASP A 597 -7.75 12.58 23.98
CA ASP A 597 -6.37 12.13 24.07
C ASP A 597 -6.17 10.72 23.48
N TRP A 598 -7.11 9.81 23.73
CA TRP A 598 -6.99 8.40 23.36
C TRP A 598 -7.83 7.98 22.14
N VAL A 599 -8.79 8.78 21.66
CA VAL A 599 -9.69 8.36 20.56
C VAL A 599 -8.94 7.89 19.31
N ASN A 600 -7.79 8.51 19.01
CA ASN A 600 -6.92 8.14 17.88
C ASN A 600 -5.71 7.31 18.34
N SER A 601 -5.96 6.29 19.16
CA SER A 601 -4.95 5.30 19.60
C SER A 601 -5.28 3.90 19.13
N ASN A 602 -4.27 3.03 19.10
CA ASN A 602 -4.39 1.60 18.82
C ASN A 602 -5.38 0.90 19.77
N GLY A 603 -5.53 1.38 21.00
CA GLY A 603 -6.55 0.89 21.94
C GLY A 603 -7.99 1.07 21.44
N ASN A 604 -8.27 2.12 20.66
CA ASN A 604 -9.59 2.37 20.05
C ASN A 604 -9.68 1.85 18.61
N PHE A 605 -8.57 1.83 17.88
CA PHE A 605 -8.55 1.44 16.47
C PHE A 605 -8.65 -0.08 16.28
N ARG A 606 -9.35 -0.47 15.21
CA ARG A 606 -9.30 -1.81 14.61
C ARG A 606 -9.23 -1.68 13.09
N ALA A 607 -8.54 -2.62 12.44
CA ALA A 607 -8.65 -2.83 11.01
C ALA A 607 -9.89 -3.69 10.76
N ILE A 608 -10.80 -3.23 9.90
CA ILE A 608 -12.02 -3.95 9.58
C ILE A 608 -12.36 -3.74 8.11
N SER A 609 -12.90 -4.79 7.49
CA SER A 609 -13.25 -4.78 6.08
C SER A 609 -14.15 -3.61 5.77
N LEU A 610 -13.98 -3.11 4.54
CA LEU A 610 -14.86 -2.11 3.98
C LEU A 610 -16.34 -2.52 4.03
N GLU A 611 -16.70 -3.79 4.21
CA GLU A 611 -18.08 -4.22 4.39
C GLU A 611 -18.55 -4.17 5.84
N GLN A 612 -17.84 -4.86 6.75
CA GLN A 612 -18.25 -5.01 8.15
C GLN A 612 -18.23 -3.68 8.91
N ASN A 613 -17.34 -2.75 8.53
CA ASN A 613 -17.36 -1.38 9.07
C ASN A 613 -18.69 -0.63 8.82
N ARG A 614 -19.53 -1.13 7.90
CA ARG A 614 -20.77 -0.49 7.44
C ARG A 614 -22.03 -1.23 7.85
N SER A 615 -21.92 -2.52 8.18
CA SER A 615 -22.98 -3.22 8.91
C SER A 615 -23.12 -2.67 10.32
N GLU A 616 -22.01 -2.17 10.88
CA GLU A 616 -21.98 -1.44 12.14
C GLU A 616 -22.29 0.06 11.95
N SER A 617 -23.26 0.59 12.70
CA SER A 617 -23.59 2.02 12.66
C SER A 617 -22.65 2.85 13.52
N ASN A 618 -22.33 4.07 13.06
CA ASN A 618 -21.61 5.10 13.83
C ASN A 618 -22.34 5.55 15.11
N ASN A 619 -23.58 5.09 15.32
CA ASN A 619 -24.36 5.31 16.53
C ASN A 619 -24.34 4.11 17.50
N LEU A 620 -23.69 3.00 17.15
CA LEU A 620 -23.54 1.87 18.07
C LEU A 620 -22.53 2.21 19.16
N SER A 621 -22.95 2.01 20.41
CA SER A 621 -22.08 2.01 21.58
C SER A 621 -21.06 0.86 21.50
N PRO A 622 -19.88 0.97 22.12
CA PRO A 622 -18.93 -0.15 22.22
C PRO A 622 -19.58 -1.43 22.72
N LYS A 623 -20.49 -1.34 23.71
CA LYS A 623 -21.28 -2.46 24.20
C LYS A 623 -22.11 -3.11 23.09
N ALA A 624 -22.98 -2.35 22.41
CA ALA A 624 -23.84 -2.88 21.35
C ALA A 624 -23.02 -3.44 20.18
N ARG A 625 -21.96 -2.72 19.80
CA ARG A 625 -21.02 -3.07 18.74
C ARG A 625 -20.33 -4.42 18.97
N LEU A 626 -19.89 -4.64 20.20
CA LEU A 626 -19.10 -5.80 20.63
C LEU A 626 -19.94 -6.83 21.41
N THR A 627 -21.28 -6.79 21.32
CA THR A 627 -22.17 -7.76 21.96
C THR A 627 -21.96 -9.17 21.39
N GLU A 628 -21.76 -9.28 20.07
CA GLU A 628 -21.50 -10.56 19.40
C GLU A 628 -20.05 -11.02 19.56
N ASN A 629 -19.85 -12.32 19.77
CA ASN A 629 -18.50 -12.87 19.98
C ASN A 629 -17.66 -12.85 18.70
N SER A 630 -18.28 -12.95 17.53
CA SER A 630 -17.63 -12.75 16.24
C SER A 630 -17.04 -11.35 16.12
N ASN A 631 -17.80 -10.30 16.48
CA ASN A 631 -17.35 -8.91 16.44
C ASN A 631 -16.20 -8.65 17.41
N ARG A 632 -16.21 -9.28 18.60
CA ARG A 632 -15.07 -9.25 19.53
C ARG A 632 -13.82 -9.91 18.95
N ASN A 633 -13.96 -11.12 18.42
CA ASN A 633 -12.86 -11.88 17.83
C ASN A 633 -12.21 -11.12 16.66
N ILE A 634 -13.00 -10.64 15.68
CA ILE A 634 -12.44 -9.88 14.56
C ILE A 634 -11.77 -8.59 15.05
N SER A 635 -12.33 -7.91 16.06
CA SER A 635 -11.81 -6.64 16.57
C SER A 635 -10.61 -6.78 17.52
N PHE A 636 -10.17 -8.00 17.84
CA PHE A 636 -9.20 -8.28 18.89
C PHE A 636 -9.61 -7.63 20.24
N ILE A 637 -10.70 -8.16 20.80
CA ILE A 637 -11.29 -7.79 22.09
C ILE A 637 -11.21 -9.00 23.01
N GLU A 638 -10.57 -8.84 24.16
CA GLU A 638 -10.30 -9.90 25.12
C GLU A 638 -11.23 -9.78 26.33
N ASN A 639 -11.40 -10.86 27.10
CA ASN A 639 -12.30 -10.86 28.27
C ASN A 639 -11.91 -9.79 29.33
N ASN A 640 -10.64 -9.42 29.40
CA ASN A 640 -10.13 -8.42 30.36
C ASN A 640 -10.40 -6.96 29.95
N ASP A 641 -10.59 -6.65 28.66
CA ASP A 641 -10.97 -5.31 28.16
C ASP A 641 -12.48 -5.22 27.86
N TRP A 642 -13.10 -6.30 27.41
CA TRP A 642 -14.55 -6.42 27.21
C TRP A 642 -15.34 -6.07 28.47
N LYS A 643 -14.84 -6.49 29.65
CA LYS A 643 -15.47 -6.21 30.95
C LYS A 643 -15.72 -4.72 31.22
N PHE A 644 -14.97 -3.84 30.54
CA PHE A 644 -15.11 -2.39 30.58
C PHE A 644 -15.87 -1.85 29.36
N TRP A 645 -15.58 -2.33 28.14
CA TRP A 645 -16.31 -1.94 26.91
C TRP A 645 -17.81 -2.18 27.02
N GLN A 646 -18.25 -3.27 27.66
CA GLN A 646 -19.67 -3.60 27.88
C GLN A 646 -20.42 -2.60 28.78
N ASN A 647 -19.71 -1.76 29.53
CA ASN A 647 -20.30 -0.74 30.40
C ASN A 647 -20.51 0.61 29.66
N ILE A 648 -20.02 0.73 28.42
CA ILE A 648 -20.13 1.94 27.61
C ILE A 648 -21.28 1.75 26.61
N ASP A 649 -22.48 2.16 27.01
CA ASP A 649 -23.71 2.02 26.23
C ASP A 649 -24.14 3.30 25.48
N GLY A 650 -23.28 4.33 25.48
CA GLY A 650 -23.57 5.60 24.85
C GLY A 650 -22.40 6.57 24.90
N ARG A 651 -22.63 7.79 24.40
CA ARG A 651 -21.65 8.87 24.42
C ARG A 651 -21.35 9.30 25.86
N ILE A 652 -20.08 9.24 26.24
CA ILE A 652 -19.60 9.62 27.57
C ILE A 652 -19.56 11.15 27.68
N LEU A 653 -20.06 11.65 28.82
CA LEU A 653 -20.00 13.06 29.23
C LEU A 653 -18.89 13.24 30.28
N ASN A 654 -18.70 14.47 30.75
CA ASN A 654 -17.51 14.93 31.50
C ASN A 654 -17.09 14.12 32.77
N ASP A 655 -17.92 13.22 33.28
CA ASP A 655 -17.86 12.65 34.63
C ASP A 655 -17.82 11.11 34.71
N LYS A 656 -17.69 10.38 33.59
CA LYS A 656 -17.78 8.90 33.55
C LYS A 656 -16.83 8.21 32.56
N ALA A 657 -15.55 8.58 32.58
CA ALA A 657 -14.56 8.11 31.59
C ALA A 657 -13.67 6.94 32.06
N GLU A 658 -13.88 6.42 33.27
CA GLU A 658 -13.12 5.32 33.90
C GLU A 658 -13.18 4.06 33.04
N ASN A 659 -14.39 3.63 32.66
CA ASN A 659 -14.57 2.44 31.81
C ASN A 659 -13.89 2.62 30.45
N TYR A 660 -13.91 3.82 29.87
CA TYR A 660 -13.23 4.09 28.61
C TYR A 660 -11.71 4.03 28.75
N PHE A 661 -11.15 4.70 29.77
CA PHE A 661 -9.72 4.69 30.06
C PHE A 661 -9.21 3.28 30.36
N ARG A 662 -9.92 2.52 31.20
CA ARG A 662 -9.58 1.13 31.52
C ARG A 662 -9.70 0.23 30.31
N ALA A 663 -10.75 0.35 29.49
CA ALA A 663 -10.91 -0.45 28.27
C ALA A 663 -9.80 -0.17 27.24
N ILE A 664 -9.50 1.10 26.98
CA ILE A 664 -8.60 1.52 25.91
C ILE A 664 -7.13 1.22 26.23
N THR A 665 -6.71 1.41 27.49
CA THR A 665 -5.37 1.06 27.96
C THR A 665 -5.20 -0.46 28.03
N THR A 666 -6.16 -1.19 28.61
CA THR A 666 -6.14 -2.66 28.65
C THR A 666 -6.02 -3.25 27.25
N ARG A 667 -6.81 -2.76 26.28
CA ARG A 667 -6.76 -3.25 24.89
C ARG A 667 -5.45 -2.90 24.18
N MET A 668 -4.92 -1.69 24.36
CA MET A 668 -3.61 -1.33 23.82
C MET A 668 -2.52 -2.29 24.33
N ILE A 669 -2.57 -2.63 25.63
CA ILE A 669 -1.64 -3.58 26.24
C ILE A 669 -1.89 -4.98 25.69
N ASN A 670 -3.13 -5.44 25.54
CA ASN A 670 -3.45 -6.75 24.94
C ASN A 670 -2.89 -6.89 23.51
N ILE A 671 -3.01 -5.83 22.69
CA ILE A 671 -2.48 -5.80 21.31
C ILE A 671 -0.94 -5.93 21.31
N TYR A 672 -0.25 -5.22 22.21
CA TYR A 672 1.19 -5.33 22.38
C TYR A 672 1.62 -6.69 22.97
N GLU A 673 0.85 -7.20 23.93
CA GLU A 673 1.03 -8.48 24.58
C GLU A 673 0.94 -9.64 23.58
N LYS A 674 0.09 -9.50 22.56
CA LYS A 674 0.00 -10.47 21.46
C LYS A 674 1.32 -10.57 20.69
N PHE A 675 1.94 -9.44 20.37
CA PHE A 675 3.28 -9.38 19.79
C PHE A 675 4.34 -9.95 20.74
N TRP A 676 4.26 -9.62 22.04
CA TRP A 676 5.22 -10.06 23.05
C TRP A 676 5.24 -11.59 23.23
N HIS A 677 4.07 -12.22 23.37
CA HIS A 677 3.99 -13.67 23.60
C HIS A 677 4.17 -14.48 22.32
N ASP A 678 3.53 -14.11 21.20
CA ASP A 678 3.61 -14.90 19.97
C ASP A 678 5.01 -14.93 19.33
N LEU A 679 5.84 -13.90 19.60
CA LEU A 679 7.24 -13.84 19.19
C LEU A 679 8.22 -14.08 20.34
N GLU A 680 7.72 -14.56 21.50
CA GLU A 680 8.50 -14.92 22.68
C GLU A 680 9.52 -13.85 23.13
N ILE A 681 9.15 -12.56 23.05
CA ILE A 681 10.04 -11.40 23.26
C ILE A 681 10.73 -11.45 24.63
N ASN A 682 10.10 -12.02 25.64
CA ASN A 682 10.69 -12.26 26.96
C ASN A 682 11.97 -13.11 26.91
N LYS A 683 12.07 -14.11 26.04
CA LYS A 683 13.28 -14.96 25.92
C LYS A 683 14.50 -14.18 25.42
N PHE A 684 14.27 -13.08 24.72
CA PHE A 684 15.34 -12.21 24.20
C PHE A 684 15.78 -11.14 25.19
N ILE A 685 15.07 -10.93 26.31
CA ILE A 685 15.44 -9.95 27.33
C ILE A 685 16.09 -10.69 28.50
N LYS A 686 17.42 -10.69 28.56
CA LYS A 686 18.13 -11.20 29.73
C LYS A 686 17.94 -10.23 30.90
N HIS A 687 17.54 -10.79 32.03
CA HIS A 687 17.27 -10.10 33.29
C HIS A 687 18.43 -10.23 34.27
#